data_AF-A0A9W8YY30-F1
#
_entry.id   AF-A0A9W8YY30-F1
#
_cell.length_a   1.000
_cell.length_b   1.000
_cell.length_c   1.000
_cell.angle_alpha   90.00
_cell.angle_beta   90.00
_cell.angle_gamma   90.00
#
_symmetry.space_group_name_H-M   'P 1'
#
loop_
_entity.id
_entity.type
_entity.pdbx_description
1 polymer ?
#
loop_
_entity_poly.entity_id
_entity_poly.type
_entity_poly.pdbx_seq_one_letter_code
_entity_poly.pdbx_strand_id
1 'polypeptide(L)'
;MSTFDGVIREFPEIRVDFFRNVMDNPPLAGFLSHIHSDHLAGLDTYKGRPVYCSAATRAMLLRLQRYSSRINFHQGLLEKEEITYKHQKRRLKSIPLQTPTEIELGPENSIQVTLFDANHCPGAVMFLFEGKGKAVLYTGDIRSEPWHVNTFARSPCMVEYYAGLKTLNRVYLDTSFTENMAFQTKAEGLRELLHKVSKYPKETVFHFSAWTYGYEEVWIALAKALDTRIHVDDYKLNVYKSLQVKVDDDQYIHLSPEAPALTGHTCGNRFQPGILTRDESVRLHSCEKGTRCATMAKGGVVWITPIVAHLSSTSDMAEIGIGGGLDDLENKDELVLSPEDARVYFKGTSVAELYVDVMILTSDSVSESKDLPQDAKDILPNFLLSAASAQRPIALHLPPRDIEDEGDPTGLQCALKSLTDASGKGRGQENAGALPHRIKFPYSRHSSYRELCHLLQVLKPKDIWPCTVDTVRWINQGITIKDLFGDYCAGNVFQHDEYMAQLAMKLATNDAKMHQSQTSVDSTAGEDHLTPPKPVSTALVREALPPIDALDASQATSASLPSIIQEIRYGAAIRESKSDQQQTIDLTLDCDASQNALGPRETFGSKKRPYEEFAEDQQIRMDDDTDAQSTTEDTGLLVDSQASSHSARSLETRQNAFNAMFDNSAISFSALNGGKPILVPTVGTGGVRDPAIVSGGGNEAGQKWYIVGTDLDISKTTWDASERNGSRGILVWESTDLINWTDERLVTVEDETAGMVWAPEAIWDASKGQYLTYWASKFYDTSDTSHSGSASNIKIRYAYTSDFKSFSTPETYIDYAPTDIIDLTILPYPNSTDTFLRFLKDETLKNVFVEYSTTGLFGTWTRPGGSDAYIRSQTEGPAAYWDNTVAGEAHLLVDYYGGSGYQPLESTSPDSNSNWSNSSTANFPTGLRHGSVLPINATFMSALGVAWT
;
A
#
# COMPACT_ATOMS: atom_id res chain seq x y z
N MET A 1 -3.91 -10.27 15.68
CA MET A 1 -2.79 -11.12 16.10
C MET A 1 -2.79 -12.36 15.22
N SER A 2 -1.63 -12.88 14.87
CA SER A 2 -1.52 -14.12 14.09
C SER A 2 -2.26 -15.30 14.77
N THR A 3 -3.08 -15.99 13.98
CA THR A 3 -3.81 -17.20 14.41
C THR A 3 -3.18 -18.48 13.87
N PHE A 4 -2.10 -18.36 13.09
CA PHE A 4 -1.39 -19.47 12.49
C PHE A 4 -0.83 -20.46 13.54
N ASP A 5 -0.86 -21.75 13.21
CA ASP A 5 -0.36 -22.85 14.05
C ASP A 5 1.16 -23.11 13.89
N GLY A 6 1.79 -22.36 12.99
CA GLY A 6 3.18 -22.50 12.58
C GLY A 6 3.46 -23.70 11.67
N VAL A 7 2.45 -24.48 11.28
CA VAL A 7 2.63 -25.72 10.52
C VAL A 7 2.45 -25.48 9.02
N ILE A 8 3.58 -25.47 8.31
CA ILE A 8 3.59 -25.58 6.85
C ILE A 8 3.24 -27.02 6.49
N ARG A 9 2.02 -27.24 5.97
CA ARG A 9 1.41 -28.58 5.78
C ARG A 9 2.10 -29.38 4.68
N GLU A 10 2.70 -28.69 3.72
CA GLU A 10 3.54 -29.26 2.68
C GLU A 10 4.87 -29.82 3.23
N PHE A 11 5.36 -29.25 4.33
CA PHE A 11 6.64 -29.50 4.99
C PHE A 11 6.46 -29.61 6.53
N PRO A 12 5.71 -30.63 7.02
CA PRO A 12 5.30 -30.72 8.43
C PRO A 12 6.48 -30.87 9.41
N GLU A 13 7.68 -31.13 8.91
CA GLU A 13 8.92 -31.15 9.69
C GLU A 13 9.39 -29.77 10.18
N ILE A 14 8.90 -28.67 9.59
CA ILE A 14 9.32 -27.29 9.95
C ILE A 14 8.24 -26.53 10.74
N ARG A 15 8.66 -25.49 11.48
CA ARG A 15 7.75 -24.50 12.07
C ARG A 15 8.14 -23.09 11.67
N VAL A 16 7.15 -22.21 11.50
CA VAL A 16 7.34 -20.79 11.21
C VAL A 16 6.54 -19.98 12.23
N ASP A 17 7.19 -19.02 12.90
CA ASP A 17 6.58 -18.00 13.79
C ASP A 17 5.76 -18.50 15.00
N PHE A 18 5.62 -19.82 15.18
CA PHE A 18 4.98 -20.43 16.33
C PHE A 18 5.82 -21.61 16.85
N PHE A 19 6.31 -21.50 18.09
CA PHE A 19 7.33 -22.38 18.67
C PHE A 19 6.84 -23.18 19.88
N ARG A 20 5.59 -22.96 20.33
CA ARG A 20 4.91 -23.83 21.30
C ARG A 20 4.67 -25.22 20.68
N ASN A 21 4.54 -26.25 21.51
CA ASN A 21 4.39 -27.62 21.00
C ASN A 21 2.93 -27.89 20.57
N VAL A 22 2.71 -28.16 19.28
CA VAL A 22 1.38 -28.41 18.68
C VAL A 22 1.19 -29.86 18.24
N MET A 23 2.29 -30.59 18.01
CA MET A 23 2.28 -31.99 17.57
C MET A 23 3.23 -32.83 18.43
N ASP A 24 3.00 -34.13 18.52
CA ASP A 24 3.84 -35.06 19.31
C ASP A 24 5.31 -35.07 18.87
N ASN A 25 5.56 -34.78 17.58
CA ASN A 25 6.90 -34.75 17.01
C ASN A 25 7.50 -33.33 17.01
N PRO A 26 8.69 -33.13 17.60
CA PRO A 26 9.36 -31.83 17.60
C PRO A 26 9.87 -31.46 16.20
N PRO A 27 9.91 -30.17 15.84
CA PRO A 27 10.33 -29.74 14.51
C PRO A 27 11.83 -29.89 14.25
N LEU A 28 12.16 -30.20 13.00
CA LEU A 28 13.53 -30.37 12.49
C LEU A 28 14.18 -29.04 12.08
N ALA A 29 13.40 -27.99 11.85
CA ALA A 29 13.88 -26.61 11.77
C ALA A 29 12.77 -25.64 12.20
N GLY A 30 13.17 -24.52 12.82
CA GLY A 30 12.29 -23.37 13.02
C GLY A 30 12.64 -22.25 12.04
N PHE A 31 11.67 -21.39 11.77
CA PHE A 31 11.83 -20.18 10.96
C PHE A 31 11.14 -19.02 11.68
N LEU A 32 11.74 -17.84 11.62
CA LEU A 32 11.20 -16.62 12.23
C LEU A 32 11.24 -15.48 11.21
N SER A 33 10.07 -15.01 10.78
CA SER A 33 9.94 -13.94 9.77
C SER A 33 10.42 -12.60 10.32
N HIS A 34 9.94 -12.22 11.50
CA HIS A 34 10.21 -10.93 12.13
C HIS A 34 10.10 -11.00 13.67
N ILE A 35 10.08 -9.87 14.37
CA ILE A 35 10.28 -9.79 15.83
C ILE A 35 9.08 -9.29 16.65
N HIS A 36 7.85 -9.28 16.10
CA HIS A 36 6.66 -8.91 16.88
C HIS A 36 6.18 -10.07 17.77
N SER A 37 5.52 -9.72 18.86
CA SER A 37 5.30 -10.62 20.00
C SER A 37 4.42 -11.83 19.66
N ASP A 38 3.43 -11.68 18.78
CA ASP A 38 2.57 -12.75 18.31
C ASP A 38 3.25 -13.74 17.34
N HIS A 39 4.45 -13.42 16.84
CA HIS A 39 5.31 -14.29 16.02
C HIS A 39 6.49 -14.90 16.84
N LEU A 40 6.56 -14.62 18.15
CA LEU A 40 7.59 -15.13 19.06
C LEU A 40 7.06 -16.19 20.05
N ALA A 41 5.81 -16.66 19.87
CA ALA A 41 5.09 -17.51 20.81
C ALA A 41 5.86 -18.82 21.12
N GLY A 42 6.40 -18.92 22.35
CA GLY A 42 7.16 -20.09 22.84
C GLY A 42 8.65 -20.12 22.45
N LEU A 43 9.17 -19.10 21.76
CA LEU A 43 10.58 -19.06 21.34
C LEU A 43 11.56 -18.94 22.52
N ASP A 44 11.10 -18.39 23.64
CA ASP A 44 11.86 -18.25 24.88
C ASP A 44 12.23 -19.60 25.50
N THR A 45 11.27 -20.52 25.51
CA THR A 45 11.37 -21.88 26.06
C THR A 45 11.77 -22.92 25.00
N TYR A 46 11.79 -22.54 23.72
CA TYR A 46 12.09 -23.43 22.60
C TYR A 46 13.47 -24.11 22.73
N LYS A 47 13.45 -25.45 22.73
CA LYS A 47 14.65 -26.32 22.83
C LYS A 47 14.91 -27.14 21.56
N GLY A 48 14.14 -26.91 20.48
CA GLY A 48 14.24 -27.63 19.21
C GLY A 48 15.49 -27.30 18.37
N ARG A 49 15.49 -27.73 17.11
CA ARG A 49 16.61 -27.55 16.17
C ARG A 49 16.84 -26.07 15.79
N PRO A 50 17.83 -25.71 14.95
CA PRO A 50 18.11 -24.31 14.64
C PRO A 50 16.89 -23.52 14.14
N VAL A 51 16.86 -22.22 14.47
CA VAL A 51 15.82 -21.29 14.02
C VAL A 51 16.45 -20.34 13.00
N TYR A 52 15.91 -20.32 11.78
CA TYR A 52 16.42 -19.54 10.65
C TYR A 52 15.61 -18.25 10.48
N CYS A 53 16.29 -17.15 10.17
CA CYS A 53 15.68 -15.82 10.03
C CYS A 53 16.59 -14.90 9.20
N SER A 54 16.19 -13.65 8.97
CA SER A 54 17.09 -12.65 8.39
C SER A 54 18.23 -12.29 9.36
N ALA A 55 19.31 -11.72 8.84
CA ALA A 55 20.43 -11.24 9.67
C ALA A 55 20.00 -10.11 10.63
N ALA A 56 19.12 -9.21 10.19
CA ALA A 56 18.54 -8.13 10.99
C ALA A 56 17.65 -8.66 12.12
N THR A 57 16.68 -9.54 11.82
CA THR A 57 15.82 -10.21 12.81
C THR A 57 16.66 -10.89 13.89
N ARG A 58 17.71 -11.62 13.50
CA ARG A 58 18.65 -12.24 14.45
C ARG A 58 19.39 -11.22 15.34
N ALA A 59 19.81 -10.09 14.80
CA ALA A 59 20.55 -9.07 15.53
C ALA A 59 19.67 -8.38 16.58
N MET A 60 18.47 -7.94 16.17
CA MET A 60 17.51 -7.25 17.02
C MET A 60 16.93 -8.18 18.10
N LEU A 61 16.55 -9.41 17.75
CA LEU A 61 16.03 -10.41 18.69
C LEU A 61 16.99 -10.66 19.86
N LEU A 62 18.31 -10.68 19.59
CA LEU A 62 19.35 -10.86 20.60
C LEU A 62 19.60 -9.62 21.49
N ARG A 63 18.83 -8.54 21.30
CA ARG A 63 18.80 -7.33 22.13
C ARG A 63 17.44 -7.05 22.77
N LEU A 64 16.37 -7.75 22.40
CA LEU A 64 15.04 -7.57 23.00
C LEU A 64 15.05 -7.84 24.51
N GLN A 65 14.28 -7.01 25.21
CA GLN A 65 14.02 -7.05 26.65
C GLN A 65 12.50 -6.95 26.86
N ARG A 66 11.95 -7.48 27.96
CA ARG A 66 10.54 -7.25 28.35
C ARG A 66 10.39 -5.84 28.95
N TYR A 67 9.24 -5.16 28.81
CA TYR A 67 9.05 -3.82 29.40
C TYR A 67 9.20 -3.84 30.91
N SER A 68 8.61 -4.83 31.59
CA SER A 68 8.77 -5.00 33.03
C SER A 68 10.24 -5.03 33.44
N SER A 69 11.09 -5.81 32.74
CA SER A 69 12.53 -5.80 32.96
C SER A 69 13.19 -4.44 32.66
N ARG A 70 12.79 -3.72 31.60
CA ARG A 70 13.34 -2.38 31.26
C ARG A 70 12.97 -1.31 32.28
N ILE A 71 11.70 -1.26 32.68
CA ILE A 71 11.16 -0.31 33.65
C ILE A 71 11.72 -0.61 35.05
N ASN A 72 11.72 -1.88 35.48
CA ASN A 72 12.31 -2.27 36.77
C ASN A 72 13.81 -1.94 36.82
N PHE A 73 14.55 -2.10 35.71
CA PHE A 73 15.95 -1.66 35.63
C PHE A 73 16.08 -0.12 35.73
N HIS A 74 15.28 0.65 34.99
CA HIS A 74 15.29 2.14 35.08
C HIS A 74 14.83 2.68 36.44
N GLN A 75 13.97 1.94 37.16
CA GLN A 75 13.55 2.26 38.53
C GLN A 75 14.57 1.82 39.59
N GLY A 76 15.63 1.11 39.22
CA GLY A 76 16.64 0.58 40.14
C GLY A 76 16.21 -0.66 40.93
N LEU A 77 15.09 -1.30 40.54
CA LEU A 77 14.59 -2.55 41.13
C LEU A 77 15.34 -3.79 40.62
N LEU A 78 16.01 -3.69 39.46
CA LEU A 78 16.91 -4.71 38.94
C LEU A 78 18.34 -4.17 38.89
N GLU A 79 19.30 -4.95 39.40
CA GLU A 79 20.73 -4.62 39.36
C GLU A 79 21.33 -4.66 37.95
N LYS A 80 20.62 -5.23 36.96
CA LYS A 80 21.14 -5.51 35.62
C LYS A 80 20.04 -5.68 34.57
N GLU A 81 20.29 -5.19 33.36
CA GLU A 81 19.46 -5.44 32.18
C GLU A 81 19.26 -6.94 31.88
N GLU A 82 18.00 -7.34 31.69
CA GLU A 82 17.60 -8.69 31.32
C GLU A 82 17.24 -8.78 29.82
N ILE A 83 18.07 -9.48 29.04
CA ILE A 83 17.88 -9.65 27.59
C ILE A 83 17.24 -11.01 27.33
N THR A 84 15.98 -11.00 26.89
CA THR A 84 15.05 -12.14 26.92
C THR A 84 15.51 -13.34 26.07
N TYR A 85 16.06 -13.11 24.87
CA TYR A 85 16.41 -14.20 23.93
C TYR A 85 17.92 -14.44 23.79
N LYS A 86 18.75 -13.86 24.67
CA LYS A 86 20.22 -13.92 24.56
C LYS A 86 20.77 -15.35 24.58
N HIS A 87 20.11 -16.27 25.28
CA HIS A 87 20.44 -17.70 25.32
C HIS A 87 20.24 -18.41 23.98
N GLN A 88 19.32 -17.94 23.12
CA GLN A 88 19.04 -18.56 21.82
C GLN A 88 20.10 -18.25 20.74
N LYS A 89 21.12 -17.42 21.03
CA LYS A 89 22.21 -17.03 20.11
C LYS A 89 22.88 -18.18 19.35
N ARG A 90 22.97 -19.37 19.94
CA ARG A 90 23.55 -20.57 19.30
C ARG A 90 22.60 -21.25 18.30
N ARG A 91 21.29 -21.20 18.56
CA ARG A 91 20.24 -21.81 17.72
C ARG A 91 19.84 -20.90 16.55
N LEU A 92 19.85 -19.59 16.76
CA LEU A 92 19.52 -18.60 15.70
C LEU A 92 20.58 -18.59 14.60
N LYS A 93 20.14 -18.85 13.37
CA LYS A 93 20.92 -18.81 12.12
C LYS A 93 20.33 -17.75 11.19
N SER A 94 21.18 -17.02 10.50
CA SER A 94 20.78 -16.02 9.51
C SER A 94 20.91 -16.58 8.11
N ILE A 95 19.88 -16.41 7.28
CA ILE A 95 19.92 -16.66 5.83
C ILE A 95 19.97 -15.31 5.10
N PRO A 96 20.77 -15.13 4.03
CA PRO A 96 20.77 -13.91 3.22
C PRO A 96 19.46 -13.75 2.43
N LEU A 97 19.09 -12.51 2.12
CA LEU A 97 17.93 -12.24 1.25
C LEU A 97 18.22 -12.69 -0.19
N GLN A 98 17.17 -13.06 -0.91
CA GLN A 98 17.17 -13.46 -2.33
C GLN A 98 18.23 -14.51 -2.71
N THR A 99 18.64 -15.33 -1.74
CA THR A 99 19.70 -16.34 -1.89
C THR A 99 19.12 -17.73 -1.56
N PRO A 100 18.83 -18.56 -2.58
CA PRO A 100 18.34 -19.92 -2.37
C PRO A 100 19.32 -20.72 -1.53
N THR A 101 18.86 -21.18 -0.37
CA THR A 101 19.70 -21.81 0.65
C THR A 101 19.16 -23.18 1.01
N GLU A 102 19.95 -24.22 0.77
CA GLU A 102 19.58 -25.60 1.16
C GLU A 102 19.77 -25.82 2.67
N ILE A 103 18.73 -26.36 3.31
CA ILE A 103 18.66 -26.66 4.74
C ILE A 103 18.46 -28.17 4.91
N GLU A 104 19.47 -28.84 5.48
CA GLU A 104 19.38 -30.26 5.84
C GLU A 104 18.49 -30.45 7.09
N LEU A 105 17.35 -31.11 6.91
CA LEU A 105 16.44 -31.50 8.00
C LEU A 105 16.82 -32.87 8.57
N GLY A 106 17.45 -33.73 7.78
CA GLY A 106 18.04 -34.99 8.20
C GLY A 106 18.66 -35.75 7.03
N PRO A 107 19.14 -36.99 7.26
CA PRO A 107 19.70 -37.82 6.20
C PRO A 107 18.72 -37.96 5.04
N GLU A 108 19.18 -37.61 3.83
CA GLU A 108 18.39 -37.61 2.58
C GLU A 108 17.12 -36.73 2.60
N ASN A 109 17.00 -35.79 3.56
CA ASN A 109 15.86 -34.89 3.69
C ASN A 109 16.33 -33.42 3.81
N SER A 110 16.35 -32.69 2.69
CA SER A 110 16.61 -31.25 2.63
C SER A 110 15.42 -30.47 2.07
N ILE A 111 15.40 -29.17 2.36
CA ILE A 111 14.53 -28.18 1.73
C ILE A 111 15.35 -26.98 1.29
N GLN A 112 14.98 -26.35 0.18
CA GLN A 112 15.50 -25.05 -0.23
C GLN A 112 14.64 -23.95 0.36
N VAL A 113 15.26 -22.91 0.91
CA VAL A 113 14.60 -21.74 1.50
C VAL A 113 15.19 -20.46 0.93
N THR A 114 14.33 -19.57 0.46
CA THR A 114 14.71 -18.24 -0.05
C THR A 114 13.94 -17.16 0.73
N LEU A 115 14.65 -16.15 1.24
CA LEU A 115 14.05 -15.05 1.99
C LEU A 115 13.82 -13.85 1.08
N PHE A 116 12.69 -13.18 1.21
CA PHE A 116 12.37 -11.92 0.52
C PHE A 116 11.91 -10.89 1.53
N ASP A 117 12.18 -9.61 1.30
CA ASP A 117 11.70 -8.54 2.18
C ASP A 117 10.16 -8.48 2.23
N ALA A 118 9.58 -8.31 3.42
CA ALA A 118 8.13 -8.26 3.62
C ALA A 118 7.54 -6.84 3.72
N ASN A 119 8.36 -5.78 3.63
CA ASN A 119 7.96 -4.37 3.73
C ASN A 119 7.22 -4.01 5.05
N HIS A 120 7.37 -4.84 6.09
CA HIS A 120 6.62 -4.73 7.34
C HIS A 120 7.42 -4.03 8.46
N CYS A 121 8.61 -4.55 8.79
CA CYS A 121 9.56 -3.92 9.71
C CYS A 121 11.02 -4.35 9.39
N PRO A 122 12.05 -3.71 9.98
CA PRO A 122 13.45 -3.99 9.65
C PRO A 122 13.81 -5.47 9.87
N GLY A 123 14.15 -6.15 8.78
CA GLY A 123 14.47 -7.57 8.78
C GLY A 123 13.27 -8.53 8.63
N ALA A 124 12.05 -8.03 8.51
CA ALA A 124 10.87 -8.86 8.25
C ALA A 124 10.96 -9.52 6.87
N VAL A 125 10.69 -10.83 6.81
CA VAL A 125 10.84 -11.62 5.57
C VAL A 125 9.69 -12.56 5.27
N MET A 126 9.35 -12.64 3.99
CA MET A 126 8.65 -13.79 3.42
C MET A 126 9.63 -14.95 3.23
N PHE A 127 9.15 -16.19 3.38
CA PHE A 127 9.89 -17.41 3.09
C PHE A 127 9.28 -18.16 1.91
N LEU A 128 10.03 -18.35 0.83
CA LEU A 128 9.74 -19.37 -0.18
C LEU A 128 10.39 -20.68 0.25
N PHE A 129 9.58 -21.72 0.44
CA PHE A 129 10.03 -23.08 0.73
C PHE A 129 9.83 -23.98 -0.48
N GLU A 130 10.90 -24.63 -0.94
CA GLU A 130 10.90 -25.56 -2.07
C GLU A 130 11.50 -26.91 -1.69
N GLY A 131 10.90 -28.00 -2.15
CA GLY A 131 11.41 -29.35 -1.89
C GLY A 131 10.39 -30.43 -2.19
N LYS A 132 10.84 -31.65 -2.47
CA LYS A 132 9.98 -32.83 -2.73
C LYS A 132 8.91 -32.59 -3.81
N GLY A 133 9.22 -31.76 -4.82
CA GLY A 133 8.29 -31.38 -5.90
C GLY A 133 7.17 -30.41 -5.48
N LYS A 134 7.30 -29.76 -4.32
CA LYS A 134 6.36 -28.75 -3.81
C LYS A 134 7.05 -27.39 -3.64
N ALA A 135 6.28 -26.32 -3.74
CA ALA A 135 6.70 -24.95 -3.47
C ALA A 135 5.59 -24.19 -2.73
N VAL A 136 5.92 -23.51 -1.64
CA VAL A 136 4.98 -22.64 -0.90
C VAL A 136 5.64 -21.34 -0.47
N LEU A 137 4.86 -20.26 -0.45
CA LEU A 137 5.29 -18.96 0.05
C LEU A 137 4.60 -18.70 1.40
N TYR A 138 5.37 -18.36 2.43
CA TYR A 138 4.86 -17.84 3.70
C TYR A 138 5.19 -16.35 3.77
N THR A 139 4.18 -15.49 3.88
CA THR A 139 4.41 -14.04 3.83
C THR A 139 4.98 -13.46 5.14
N GLY A 140 4.73 -14.11 6.27
CA GLY A 140 4.72 -13.40 7.56
C GLY A 140 3.69 -12.28 7.51
N ASP A 141 3.90 -11.23 8.31
CA ASP A 141 3.16 -9.97 8.16
C ASP A 141 3.78 -9.16 7.00
N ILE A 142 2.95 -8.59 6.13
CA ILE A 142 3.41 -8.05 4.84
C ILE A 142 2.67 -6.77 4.41
N ARG A 143 3.40 -5.81 3.83
CA ARG A 143 2.85 -4.64 3.12
C ARG A 143 3.07 -4.75 1.61
N SER A 144 2.17 -5.44 0.91
CA SER A 144 2.24 -5.78 -0.52
C SER A 144 1.81 -4.65 -1.47
N GLU A 145 2.34 -3.44 -1.26
CA GLU A 145 2.13 -2.31 -2.17
C GLU A 145 2.59 -2.65 -3.60
N PRO A 146 1.97 -2.10 -4.67
CA PRO A 146 2.25 -2.52 -6.05
C PRO A 146 3.73 -2.45 -6.45
N TRP A 147 4.49 -1.46 -5.97
CA TRP A 147 5.93 -1.36 -6.22
C TRP A 147 6.74 -2.48 -5.55
N HIS A 148 6.33 -2.94 -4.37
CA HIS A 148 6.95 -4.03 -3.62
C HIS A 148 6.69 -5.37 -4.30
N VAL A 149 5.43 -5.63 -4.68
CA VAL A 149 5.04 -6.80 -5.47
C VAL A 149 5.81 -6.85 -6.80
N ASN A 150 5.92 -5.72 -7.52
CA ASN A 150 6.70 -5.65 -8.76
C ASN A 150 8.20 -5.90 -8.55
N THR A 151 8.78 -5.43 -7.45
CA THR A 151 10.19 -5.67 -7.12
C THR A 151 10.44 -7.14 -6.81
N PHE A 152 9.53 -7.77 -6.06
CA PHE A 152 9.55 -9.18 -5.72
C PHE A 152 9.36 -10.08 -6.97
N ALA A 153 8.37 -9.80 -7.81
CA ALA A 153 8.08 -10.57 -9.04
C ALA A 153 9.23 -10.54 -10.06
N ARG A 154 10.00 -9.45 -10.11
CA ARG A 154 11.19 -9.30 -10.96
C ARG A 154 12.45 -9.97 -10.39
N SER A 155 12.38 -10.53 -9.17
CA SER A 155 13.52 -11.24 -8.57
C SER A 155 13.83 -12.53 -9.37
N PRO A 156 15.12 -12.84 -9.66
CA PRO A 156 15.49 -14.08 -10.34
C PRO A 156 15.00 -15.36 -9.66
N CYS A 157 14.76 -15.32 -8.34
CA CYS A 157 14.24 -16.46 -7.58
C CYS A 157 12.70 -16.60 -7.65
N MET A 158 11.99 -15.63 -8.21
CA MET A 158 10.53 -15.61 -8.35
C MET A 158 10.04 -15.60 -9.80
N VAL A 159 10.90 -15.22 -10.75
CA VAL A 159 10.53 -15.04 -12.16
C VAL A 159 9.89 -16.27 -12.79
N GLU A 160 10.27 -17.47 -12.36
CA GLU A 160 9.68 -18.74 -12.83
C GLU A 160 8.23 -18.96 -12.34
N TYR A 161 7.86 -18.43 -11.17
CA TYR A 161 6.49 -18.45 -10.68
C TYR A 161 5.66 -17.36 -11.37
N TYR A 162 6.23 -16.16 -11.52
CA TYR A 162 5.59 -15.04 -12.22
C TYR A 162 5.32 -15.34 -13.70
N ALA A 163 6.27 -15.97 -14.39
CA ALA A 163 6.13 -16.39 -15.80
C ALA A 163 5.25 -17.65 -15.97
N GLY A 164 4.72 -18.23 -14.89
CA GLY A 164 3.89 -19.44 -14.92
C GLY A 164 4.64 -20.73 -15.28
N LEU A 165 5.97 -20.75 -15.21
CA LEU A 165 6.80 -21.96 -15.41
C LEU A 165 6.71 -22.91 -14.20
N LYS A 166 6.60 -22.33 -13.01
CA LYS A 166 6.20 -23.01 -11.77
C LYS A 166 4.89 -22.40 -11.25
N THR A 167 4.23 -23.10 -10.33
CA THR A 167 3.04 -22.61 -9.62
C THR A 167 3.17 -22.98 -8.16
N LEU A 168 2.95 -22.02 -7.26
CA LEU A 168 2.95 -22.29 -5.82
C LEU A 168 1.80 -23.25 -5.46
N ASN A 169 2.10 -24.29 -4.69
CA ASN A 169 1.09 -25.18 -4.12
C ASN A 169 0.16 -24.42 -3.18
N ARG A 170 0.72 -23.48 -2.39
CA ARG A 170 -0.01 -22.70 -1.41
C ARG A 170 0.71 -21.38 -1.10
N VAL A 171 -0.05 -20.33 -0.83
CA VAL A 171 0.43 -19.13 -0.11
C VAL A 171 -0.13 -19.14 1.31
N TYR A 172 0.74 -19.08 2.30
CA TYR A 172 0.39 -18.79 3.69
C TYR A 172 0.42 -17.26 3.84
N LEU A 173 -0.76 -16.66 3.96
CA LEU A 173 -1.01 -15.25 3.67
C LEU A 173 -1.38 -14.47 4.93
N ASP A 174 -0.79 -13.29 5.11
CA ASP A 174 -1.29 -12.27 6.04
C ASP A 174 -2.73 -11.88 5.66
N THR A 175 -3.69 -12.32 6.46
CA THR A 175 -5.11 -12.01 6.30
C THR A 175 -5.62 -11.09 7.39
N SER A 176 -4.73 -10.24 7.93
CA SER A 176 -5.08 -9.29 9.00
C SER A 176 -6.12 -8.25 8.57
N PHE A 177 -6.18 -7.92 7.28
CA PHE A 177 -7.23 -7.08 6.68
C PHE A 177 -7.83 -7.73 5.42
N THR A 178 -8.95 -8.44 5.59
CA THR A 178 -9.73 -9.06 4.50
C THR A 178 -10.92 -8.22 4.05
N GLU A 179 -11.18 -7.08 4.68
CA GLU A 179 -12.26 -6.15 4.31
C GLU A 179 -11.82 -5.26 3.14
N ASN A 180 -12.73 -5.02 2.17
CA ASN A 180 -12.48 -4.19 0.99
C ASN A 180 -12.50 -2.69 1.31
N MET A 181 -11.57 -2.26 2.16
CA MET A 181 -11.32 -0.87 2.51
C MET A 181 -10.11 -0.33 1.73
N ALA A 182 -10.18 0.94 1.33
CA ALA A 182 -9.05 1.63 0.71
C ALA A 182 -8.06 2.09 1.80
N PHE A 183 -6.81 1.65 1.71
CA PHE A 183 -5.72 2.12 2.58
C PHE A 183 -4.89 3.14 1.80
N GLN A 184 -4.47 4.20 2.47
CA GLN A 184 -3.42 5.08 1.94
C GLN A 184 -2.09 4.33 1.91
N THR A 185 -1.29 4.56 0.87
CA THR A 185 0.08 4.01 0.79
C THR A 185 0.98 4.63 1.87
N LYS A 186 2.07 3.93 2.22
CA LYS A 186 3.12 4.48 3.10
C LYS A 186 3.59 5.86 2.62
N ALA A 187 3.73 6.05 1.30
CA ALA A 187 4.16 7.31 0.71
C ALA A 187 3.13 8.44 0.91
N GLU A 188 1.84 8.18 0.70
CA GLU A 188 0.77 9.15 0.98
C GLU A 188 0.67 9.49 2.46
N GLY A 189 0.86 8.48 3.32
CA GLY A 189 0.94 8.65 4.77
C GLY A 189 2.06 9.58 5.22
N LEU A 190 3.28 9.33 4.73
CA LEU A 190 4.43 10.21 4.97
C LEU A 190 4.19 11.61 4.41
N ARG A 191 3.58 11.73 3.23
CA ARG A 191 3.23 13.02 2.63
C ARG A 191 2.29 13.82 3.53
N GLU A 192 1.24 13.18 4.03
CA GLU A 192 0.27 13.81 4.91
C GLU A 192 0.88 14.24 6.26
N LEU A 193 1.68 13.35 6.87
CA LEU A 193 2.39 13.64 8.11
C LEU A 193 3.30 14.85 7.99
N LEU A 194 4.14 14.88 6.95
CA LEU A 194 5.12 15.93 6.74
C LEU A 194 4.44 17.28 6.45
N HIS A 195 3.31 17.27 5.72
CA HIS A 195 2.47 18.46 5.51
C HIS A 195 1.79 18.95 6.81
N LYS A 196 1.39 18.05 7.72
CA LYS A 196 0.86 18.43 9.04
C LYS A 196 1.97 19.04 9.90
N VAL A 197 3.14 18.40 9.96
CA VAL A 197 4.31 18.83 10.73
C VAL A 197 4.90 20.16 10.25
N SER A 198 4.91 20.44 8.94
CA SER A 198 5.48 21.67 8.38
C SER A 198 4.73 22.96 8.76
N LYS A 199 3.50 22.86 9.27
CA LYS A 199 2.68 24.01 9.72
C LYS A 199 3.10 24.56 11.07
N TYR A 200 3.85 23.79 11.87
CA TYR A 200 4.24 24.17 13.23
C TYR A 200 5.52 25.03 13.25
N PRO A 201 5.67 25.92 14.26
CA PRO A 201 6.89 26.69 14.47
C PRO A 201 8.18 25.85 14.52
N LYS A 202 9.31 26.48 14.20
CA LYS A 202 10.64 25.83 14.26
C LYS A 202 11.09 25.41 15.67
N GLU A 203 10.47 25.96 16.71
CA GLU A 203 10.74 25.61 18.11
C GLU A 203 9.82 24.49 18.65
N THR A 204 8.85 24.01 17.87
CA THR A 204 7.91 22.97 18.34
C THR A 204 8.63 21.63 18.57
N VAL A 205 8.46 21.08 19.77
CA VAL A 205 8.92 19.74 20.13
C VAL A 205 7.85 18.70 19.78
N PHE A 206 8.25 17.67 19.05
CA PHE A 206 7.40 16.56 18.64
C PHE A 206 7.77 15.27 19.38
N HIS A 207 6.75 14.46 19.70
CA HIS A 207 6.95 13.08 20.14
C HIS A 207 6.23 12.09 19.22
N PHE A 208 6.99 11.25 18.53
CA PHE A 208 6.48 10.15 17.74
C PHE A 208 6.22 8.92 18.61
N SER A 209 4.95 8.57 18.78
CA SER A 209 4.53 7.36 19.50
C SER A 209 4.51 6.14 18.57
N ALA A 210 5.70 5.56 18.33
CA ALA A 210 5.83 4.17 17.87
C ALA A 210 5.80 3.23 19.08
N TRP A 211 4.82 2.34 19.08
CA TRP A 211 4.61 1.29 20.09
C TRP A 211 5.33 -0.01 19.72
N THR A 212 5.61 -0.18 18.42
CA THR A 212 6.19 -1.39 17.82
C THR A 212 7.15 -1.04 16.67
N TYR A 213 7.84 -2.05 16.12
CA TYR A 213 8.75 -1.90 14.97
C TYR A 213 8.02 -1.78 13.63
N GLY A 214 8.61 -1.10 12.65
CA GLY A 214 8.05 -0.88 11.31
C GLY A 214 7.74 0.57 10.95
N TYR A 215 8.19 1.53 11.76
CA TYR A 215 7.98 2.97 11.58
C TYR A 215 9.29 3.74 11.34
N GLU A 216 10.37 3.05 10.96
CA GLU A 216 11.72 3.60 10.85
C GLU A 216 11.88 4.52 9.63
N GLU A 217 11.12 4.27 8.56
CA GLU A 217 11.01 5.19 7.42
C GLU A 217 10.35 6.52 7.84
N VAL A 218 9.37 6.46 8.77
CA VAL A 218 8.72 7.66 9.35
C VAL A 218 9.71 8.48 10.16
N TRP A 219 10.56 7.82 10.95
CA TRP A 219 11.67 8.46 11.64
C TRP A 219 12.63 9.14 10.67
N ILE A 220 13.09 8.45 9.62
CA ILE A 220 14.00 9.01 8.62
C ILE A 220 13.37 10.23 7.92
N ALA A 221 12.09 10.13 7.54
CA ALA A 221 11.33 11.21 6.92
C ALA A 221 11.19 12.43 7.84
N LEU A 222 10.78 12.25 9.10
CA LEU A 222 10.62 13.31 10.10
C LEU A 222 11.96 13.99 10.43
N ALA A 223 13.02 13.21 10.69
CA ALA A 223 14.35 13.74 10.99
C ALA A 223 14.89 14.62 9.85
N LYS A 224 14.73 14.15 8.60
CA LYS A 224 15.11 14.88 7.38
C LYS A 224 14.30 16.16 7.19
N ALA A 225 12.99 16.13 7.41
CA ALA A 225 12.11 17.29 7.18
C ALA A 225 12.22 18.35 8.28
N LEU A 226 12.53 17.96 9.53
CA LEU A 226 12.72 18.87 10.65
C LEU A 226 14.18 19.32 10.86
N ASP A 227 15.11 18.85 10.00
CA ASP A 227 16.57 19.04 10.10
C ASP A 227 17.10 18.76 11.52
N THR A 228 16.74 17.58 12.05
CA THR A 228 17.01 17.24 13.45
C THR A 228 17.25 15.76 13.67
N ARG A 229 17.89 15.43 14.80
CA ARG A 229 18.06 14.04 15.26
C ARG A 229 16.90 13.63 16.16
N ILE A 230 16.70 12.32 16.32
CA ILE A 230 15.63 11.73 17.12
C ILE A 230 16.17 11.25 18.45
N HIS A 231 15.67 11.81 19.54
CA HIS A 231 15.90 11.28 20.87
C HIS A 231 15.16 9.94 21.04
N VAL A 232 15.91 8.87 21.29
CA VAL A 232 15.37 7.55 21.65
C VAL A 232 16.03 7.06 22.94
N ASP A 233 15.31 6.23 23.68
CA ASP A 233 15.84 5.57 24.87
C ASP A 233 17.00 4.60 24.54
N ASP A 234 17.76 4.27 25.56
CA ASP A 234 18.97 3.46 25.42
C ASP A 234 18.70 2.04 24.93
N TYR A 235 17.53 1.49 25.24
CA TYR A 235 17.12 0.19 24.75
C TYR A 235 16.89 0.22 23.23
N LYS A 236 16.05 1.13 22.72
CA LYS A 236 15.83 1.32 21.28
C LYS A 236 17.15 1.57 20.56
N LEU A 237 17.98 2.48 21.07
CA LEU A 237 19.29 2.79 20.47
C LEU A 237 20.20 1.55 20.38
N ASN A 238 20.22 0.70 21.41
CA ASN A 238 21.00 -0.53 21.43
C ASN A 238 20.44 -1.62 20.51
N VAL A 239 19.12 -1.67 20.29
CA VAL A 239 18.48 -2.56 19.31
C VAL A 239 18.88 -2.14 17.90
N TYR A 240 18.69 -0.88 17.49
CA TYR A 240 19.05 -0.44 16.13
C TYR A 240 20.56 -0.47 15.86
N LYS A 241 21.41 -0.13 16.85
CA LYS A 241 22.88 -0.31 16.74
C LYS A 241 23.30 -1.76 16.49
N SER A 242 22.46 -2.75 16.79
CA SER A 242 22.78 -4.15 16.44
C SER A 242 22.69 -4.46 14.95
N LEU A 243 21.99 -3.62 14.17
CA LEU A 243 21.92 -3.70 12.70
C LEU A 243 23.20 -3.19 12.01
N GLN A 244 24.13 -2.62 12.77
CA GLN A 244 25.44 -2.19 12.31
C GLN A 244 26.51 -3.14 12.86
N VAL A 245 27.18 -3.86 11.97
CA VAL A 245 28.24 -4.83 12.31
C VAL A 245 29.59 -4.24 11.89
N LYS A 246 30.45 -3.92 12.86
CA LYS A 246 31.84 -3.51 12.60
C LYS A 246 32.64 -4.71 12.07
N VAL A 247 33.30 -4.53 10.93
CA VAL A 247 34.15 -5.55 10.28
C VAL A 247 35.63 -5.25 10.54
N ASP A 248 36.01 -4.00 10.35
CA ASP A 248 37.36 -3.47 10.55
C ASP A 248 37.26 -2.04 11.13
N ASP A 249 38.39 -1.36 11.39
CA ASP A 249 38.37 -0.09 12.13
C ASP A 249 37.52 1.02 11.49
N ASP A 250 37.50 1.10 10.16
CA ASP A 250 36.70 2.07 9.39
C ASP A 250 35.47 1.45 8.68
N GLN A 251 35.29 0.13 8.70
CA GLN A 251 34.28 -0.57 7.87
C GLN A 251 33.14 -1.19 8.68
N TYR A 252 31.90 -0.91 8.22
CA TYR A 252 30.66 -1.43 8.79
C TYR A 252 29.79 -2.10 7.72
N ILE A 253 29.21 -3.25 8.06
CA ILE A 253 28.13 -3.88 7.31
C ILE A 253 26.79 -3.50 7.96
N HIS A 254 25.82 -3.13 7.14
CA HIS A 254 24.46 -2.83 7.55
C HIS A 254 23.53 -4.00 7.22
N LEU A 255 22.74 -4.43 8.20
CA LEU A 255 21.90 -5.62 8.11
C LEU A 255 20.48 -5.36 7.58
N SER A 256 20.08 -4.09 7.47
CA SER A 256 18.82 -3.64 6.84
C SER A 256 19.03 -2.31 6.09
N PRO A 257 18.15 -1.94 5.14
CA PRO A 257 18.26 -0.71 4.36
C PRO A 257 18.23 0.58 5.18
N GLU A 258 17.53 0.58 6.33
CA GLU A 258 17.33 1.75 7.18
C GLU A 258 18.53 2.02 8.09
N ALA A 259 19.28 0.97 8.45
CA ALA A 259 20.37 1.04 9.42
C ALA A 259 21.42 2.14 9.15
N PRO A 260 21.92 2.38 7.91
CA PRO A 260 22.85 3.47 7.62
C PRO A 260 22.33 4.86 8.01
N ALA A 261 21.02 5.10 7.89
CA ALA A 261 20.38 6.36 8.26
C ALA A 261 20.10 6.43 9.76
N LEU A 262 19.67 5.31 10.39
CA LEU A 262 19.40 5.24 11.82
C LEU A 262 20.66 5.38 12.68
N THR A 263 21.71 4.61 12.36
CA THR A 263 22.91 4.47 13.21
C THR A 263 24.14 5.21 12.70
N GLY A 264 24.15 5.59 11.41
CA GLY A 264 25.30 6.20 10.73
C GLY A 264 26.12 5.19 9.94
N HIS A 265 26.97 5.68 9.05
CA HIS A 265 27.76 4.89 8.10
C HIS A 265 29.10 5.57 7.79
N THR A 266 30.09 4.82 7.30
CA THR A 266 31.35 5.41 6.83
C THR A 266 31.23 5.82 5.36
N CYS A 267 31.67 7.03 5.02
CA CYS A 267 31.81 7.51 3.65
C CYS A 267 33.27 7.95 3.43
N GLY A 268 34.02 7.20 2.62
CA GLY A 268 35.48 7.33 2.53
C GLY A 268 36.13 7.02 3.88
N ASN A 269 36.94 7.94 4.41
CA ASN A 269 37.59 7.81 5.71
C ASN A 269 36.85 8.59 6.83
N ARG A 270 35.57 8.93 6.62
CA ARG A 270 34.78 9.73 7.57
C ARG A 270 33.51 9.00 7.96
N PHE A 271 33.35 8.74 9.26
CA PHE A 271 32.08 8.31 9.83
C PHE A 271 31.06 9.46 9.81
N GLN A 272 29.89 9.19 9.25
CA GLN A 272 28.71 10.07 9.28
C GLN A 272 27.73 9.53 10.33
N PRO A 273 27.37 10.31 11.37
CA PRO A 273 26.45 9.84 12.40
C PRO A 273 25.02 9.69 11.86
N GLY A 274 24.28 8.72 12.42
CA GLY A 274 22.87 8.52 12.10
C GLY A 274 21.93 9.50 12.81
N ILE A 275 20.64 9.40 12.49
CA ILE A 275 19.60 10.26 13.06
C ILE A 275 19.28 9.94 14.52
N LEU A 276 19.54 8.72 15.01
CA LEU A 276 19.22 8.35 16.39
C LEU A 276 20.24 8.90 17.39
N THR A 277 19.77 9.50 18.49
CA THR A 277 20.61 10.13 19.51
C THR A 277 20.10 9.90 20.94
N ARG A 278 21.00 10.03 21.92
CA ARG A 278 20.71 10.13 23.37
C ARG A 278 20.48 11.56 23.84
N ASP A 279 20.61 12.51 22.93
CA ASP A 279 20.54 13.94 23.20
C ASP A 279 19.08 14.36 23.38
N GLU A 280 18.69 14.65 24.63
CA GLU A 280 17.34 15.09 24.99
C GLU A 280 17.01 16.54 24.60
N SER A 281 17.99 17.31 24.09
CA SER A 281 17.78 18.71 23.70
C SER A 281 17.22 18.88 22.28
N VAL A 282 17.18 17.80 21.49
CA VAL A 282 16.61 17.80 20.13
C VAL A 282 15.10 17.99 20.15
N ARG A 283 14.52 18.44 19.03
CA ARG A 283 13.09 18.75 18.94
C ARG A 283 12.18 17.58 18.53
N LEU A 284 12.73 16.37 18.37
CA LEU A 284 11.99 15.18 17.94
C LEU A 284 12.34 13.99 18.84
N HIS A 285 11.34 13.44 19.53
CA HIS A 285 11.49 12.34 20.47
C HIS A 285 10.71 11.11 20.01
N SER A 286 11.20 9.91 20.33
CA SER A 286 10.46 8.65 20.26
C SER A 286 10.90 7.68 21.37
N CYS A 287 11.34 8.24 22.51
CA CYS A 287 11.66 7.50 23.72
C CYS A 287 10.43 6.83 24.33
N GLU A 288 10.62 5.67 24.95
CA GLU A 288 9.56 4.93 25.63
C GLU A 288 8.89 5.71 26.77
N LYS A 289 7.55 5.59 26.89
CA LYS A 289 6.79 6.19 27.99
C LYS A 289 7.24 5.58 29.32
N GLY A 290 7.34 6.41 30.37
CA GLY A 290 7.89 6.01 31.67
C GLY A 290 9.41 6.17 31.79
N THR A 291 10.15 6.34 30.70
CA THR A 291 11.56 6.77 30.77
C THR A 291 11.63 8.24 31.21
N ARG A 292 12.64 8.60 32.04
CA ARG A 292 12.79 9.93 32.65
C ARG A 292 13.35 10.98 31.68
N CYS A 293 12.72 11.18 30.52
CA CYS A 293 13.11 12.25 29.60
C CYS A 293 12.68 13.63 30.15
N ALA A 294 13.67 14.47 30.46
CA ALA A 294 13.50 15.80 31.03
C ALA A 294 12.76 16.76 30.08
N THR A 295 12.88 16.59 28.77
CA THR A 295 12.14 17.40 27.78
C THR A 295 10.66 17.00 27.73
N MET A 296 10.34 15.71 27.82
CA MET A 296 8.95 15.24 27.90
C MET A 296 8.23 15.70 29.19
N ALA A 297 8.96 15.93 30.27
CA ALA A 297 8.43 16.43 31.54
C ALA A 297 8.07 17.93 31.53
N LYS A 298 8.58 18.73 30.58
CA LYS A 298 8.39 20.20 30.54
C LYS A 298 7.05 20.65 29.94
N GLY A 299 6.28 19.74 29.35
CA GLY A 299 5.01 20.06 28.68
C GLY A 299 5.20 20.72 27.31
N GLY A 300 4.09 21.05 26.63
CA GLY A 300 4.11 21.74 25.32
C GLY A 300 4.44 20.85 24.10
N VAL A 301 4.49 19.53 24.26
CA VAL A 301 4.84 18.58 23.19
C VAL A 301 3.66 18.29 22.26
N VAL A 302 3.93 18.20 20.95
CA VAL A 302 2.97 17.75 19.93
C VAL A 302 3.15 16.25 19.67
N TRP A 303 2.09 15.47 19.83
CA TRP A 303 2.13 14.01 19.72
C TRP A 303 1.80 13.56 18.31
N ILE A 304 2.70 12.78 17.70
CA ILE A 304 2.46 12.13 16.41
C ILE A 304 2.10 10.66 16.68
N THR A 305 0.98 10.19 16.12
CA THR A 305 0.50 8.81 16.29
C THR A 305 0.05 8.25 14.92
N PRO A 306 0.61 7.12 14.46
CA PRO A 306 0.15 6.47 13.24
C PRO A 306 -1.26 5.87 13.43
N ILE A 307 -2.00 5.78 12.32
CA ILE A 307 -3.25 5.02 12.19
C ILE A 307 -3.13 4.11 10.95
N VAL A 308 -3.99 3.11 10.79
CA VAL A 308 -3.93 2.21 9.62
C VAL A 308 -4.40 2.94 8.36
N ALA A 309 -5.57 3.57 8.43
CA ALA A 309 -6.18 4.31 7.32
C ALA A 309 -7.19 5.36 7.81
N HIS A 310 -7.44 6.38 6.99
CA HIS A 310 -8.64 7.22 7.11
C HIS A 310 -9.82 6.56 6.38
N LEU A 311 -10.94 6.36 7.07
CA LEU A 311 -12.18 5.80 6.49
C LEU A 311 -13.08 6.92 5.93
N SER A 312 -13.93 6.58 4.97
CA SER A 312 -14.83 7.52 4.27
C SER A 312 -15.82 8.27 5.16
N SER A 313 -16.06 7.80 6.38
CA SER A 313 -16.97 8.37 7.39
C SER A 313 -16.30 9.33 8.39
N THR A 314 -15.15 9.93 8.06
CA THR A 314 -14.31 10.78 8.96
C THR A 314 -13.79 10.08 10.21
N SER A 315 -13.87 8.75 10.26
CA SER A 315 -13.37 7.92 11.36
C SER A 315 -11.98 7.36 11.04
N ASP A 316 -11.04 7.54 11.96
CA ASP A 316 -9.69 6.97 11.86
C ASP A 316 -9.68 5.50 12.28
N MET A 317 -9.11 4.62 11.47
CA MET A 317 -8.88 3.23 11.86
C MET A 317 -7.56 3.08 12.62
N ALA A 318 -7.62 2.90 13.94
CA ALA A 318 -6.43 2.59 14.74
C ALA A 318 -5.91 1.17 14.48
N GLU A 319 -4.60 0.94 14.66
CA GLU A 319 -3.97 -0.38 14.57
C GLU A 319 -4.25 -1.17 15.86
N ILE A 320 -5.45 -1.75 15.97
CA ILE A 320 -5.90 -2.48 17.17
C ILE A 320 -5.52 -3.96 17.07
N GLY A 321 -4.63 -4.41 17.95
CA GLY A 321 -4.43 -5.85 18.22
C GLY A 321 -3.90 -6.70 17.06
N ILE A 322 -3.32 -6.09 16.03
CA ILE A 322 -2.62 -6.76 14.92
C ILE A 322 -1.14 -6.37 15.07
N GLY A 323 -0.25 -7.34 15.26
CA GLY A 323 1.15 -7.09 15.64
C GLY A 323 1.38 -6.55 17.06
N GLY A 324 0.39 -6.70 17.95
CA GLY A 324 0.54 -6.42 19.40
C GLY A 324 0.26 -4.99 19.87
N GLY A 325 -0.18 -4.07 19.00
CA GLY A 325 -0.22 -2.59 19.18
C GLY A 325 -1.01 -1.96 20.35
N LEU A 326 -1.39 -2.73 21.37
CA LEU A 326 -1.69 -2.27 22.72
C LEU A 326 -0.88 -3.13 23.68
N ASP A 327 0.05 -2.52 24.40
CA ASP A 327 0.95 -3.16 25.38
C ASP A 327 1.96 -4.18 24.82
N ASP A 328 2.45 -3.97 23.59
CA ASP A 328 3.41 -4.83 22.85
C ASP A 328 4.62 -5.33 23.67
N LEU A 329 5.03 -4.53 24.66
CA LEU A 329 6.08 -4.85 25.60
C LEU A 329 5.59 -4.82 27.06
N GLU A 330 4.46 -4.16 27.35
CA GLU A 330 3.82 -3.98 28.67
C GLU A 330 3.16 -5.27 29.19
N ASN A 331 3.96 -6.34 29.32
CA ASN A 331 3.48 -7.62 29.81
C ASN A 331 3.07 -7.53 31.30
N LYS A 332 1.78 -7.29 31.53
CA LYS A 332 1.08 -7.49 32.82
C LYS A 332 1.08 -9.00 33.10
N ASP A 333 1.33 -9.38 34.35
CA ASP A 333 1.80 -10.73 34.73
C ASP A 333 1.00 -11.90 34.09
N GLU A 334 1.70 -12.74 33.32
CA GLU A 334 1.12 -13.91 32.64
C GLU A 334 0.83 -15.04 33.64
N LEU A 335 -0.44 -15.21 34.02
CA LEU A 335 -0.88 -16.40 34.75
C LEU A 335 -1.22 -17.53 33.76
N VAL A 336 -0.19 -18.29 33.37
CA VAL A 336 -0.33 -19.43 32.46
C VAL A 336 -1.01 -20.61 33.18
N LEU A 337 -2.29 -20.84 32.88
CA LEU A 337 -2.97 -22.09 33.22
C LEU A 337 -2.62 -23.14 32.16
N SER A 338 -1.85 -24.18 32.51
CA SER A 338 -1.72 -25.35 31.65
C SER A 338 -2.98 -26.23 31.70
N PRO A 339 -3.22 -27.12 30.71
CA PRO A 339 -4.30 -28.11 30.79
C PRO A 339 -4.19 -29.02 32.03
N GLU A 340 -2.96 -29.28 32.50
CA GLU A 340 -2.69 -29.97 33.76
C GLU A 340 -3.07 -29.13 35.00
N ASP A 341 -2.84 -27.82 35.01
CA ASP A 341 -3.24 -26.94 36.13
C ASP A 341 -4.76 -26.79 36.21
N ALA A 342 -5.44 -26.70 35.07
CA ALA A 342 -6.89 -26.71 34.99
C ALA A 342 -7.49 -28.01 35.58
N ARG A 343 -6.85 -29.17 35.36
CA ARG A 343 -7.22 -30.46 35.98
C ARG A 343 -7.02 -30.51 37.49
N VAL A 344 -6.08 -29.73 38.03
CA VAL A 344 -5.82 -29.66 39.48
C VAL A 344 -6.83 -28.73 40.18
N TYR A 345 -7.22 -27.62 39.54
CA TYR A 345 -8.21 -26.69 40.06
C TYR A 345 -9.65 -27.23 39.96
N PHE A 346 -10.02 -27.80 38.81
CA PHE A 346 -11.34 -28.36 38.56
C PHE A 346 -11.30 -29.89 38.75
N LYS A 347 -11.65 -30.34 39.96
CA LYS A 347 -11.57 -31.75 40.38
C LYS A 347 -12.50 -32.67 39.56
N GLY A 348 -11.97 -33.22 38.47
CA GLY A 348 -12.37 -34.53 37.94
C GLY A 348 -13.46 -34.58 36.87
N THR A 349 -13.87 -33.44 36.30
CA THR A 349 -14.80 -33.41 35.14
C THR A 349 -14.06 -33.35 33.79
N SER A 350 -14.78 -33.70 32.73
CA SER A 350 -14.23 -33.87 31.38
C SER A 350 -14.17 -32.56 30.59
N VAL A 351 -13.34 -32.51 29.55
CA VAL A 351 -13.14 -31.31 28.69
C VAL A 351 -14.45 -30.85 28.03
N ALA A 352 -15.43 -31.75 27.85
CA ALA A 352 -16.74 -31.41 27.30
C ALA A 352 -17.64 -30.64 28.30
N GLU A 353 -17.47 -30.85 29.61
CA GLU A 353 -18.23 -30.16 30.65
C GLU A 353 -17.63 -28.77 30.95
N LEU A 354 -16.31 -28.61 30.80
CA LEU A 354 -15.62 -27.32 30.91
C LEU A 354 -16.16 -26.27 29.91
N TYR A 355 -16.62 -26.72 28.74
CA TYR A 355 -17.25 -25.88 27.71
C TYR A 355 -18.63 -25.36 28.14
N VAL A 356 -19.34 -26.09 29.00
CA VAL A 356 -20.68 -25.76 29.51
C VAL A 356 -20.59 -24.82 30.72
N ASP A 357 -19.67 -25.09 31.66
CA ASP A 357 -19.50 -24.25 32.86
C ASP A 357 -18.99 -22.84 32.51
N VAL A 358 -18.10 -22.70 31.52
CA VAL A 358 -17.66 -21.38 31.03
C VAL A 358 -18.80 -20.62 30.35
N MET A 359 -19.67 -21.30 29.60
CA MET A 359 -20.85 -20.68 28.98
C MET A 359 -21.85 -20.17 30.03
N ILE A 360 -22.17 -20.98 31.05
CA ILE A 360 -23.14 -20.60 32.10
C ILE A 360 -22.62 -19.45 32.97
N LEU A 361 -21.34 -19.49 33.38
CA LEU A 361 -20.77 -18.42 34.22
C LEU A 361 -20.62 -17.09 33.47
N THR A 362 -20.48 -17.12 32.14
CA THR A 362 -20.37 -15.90 31.33
C THR A 362 -21.74 -15.38 30.85
N SER A 363 -22.72 -16.23 30.54
CA SER A 363 -24.06 -15.76 30.14
C SER A 363 -24.75 -14.97 31.25
N ASP A 364 -24.74 -15.51 32.46
CA ASP A 364 -25.59 -15.01 33.55
C ASP A 364 -24.98 -13.74 34.16
N SER A 365 -23.66 -13.74 34.36
CA SER A 365 -22.92 -12.59 34.92
C SER A 365 -22.85 -11.37 33.98
N VAL A 366 -22.83 -11.58 32.66
CA VAL A 366 -22.69 -10.51 31.65
C VAL A 366 -24.05 -9.96 31.23
N SER A 367 -25.08 -10.79 31.14
CA SER A 367 -26.44 -10.35 30.79
C SER A 367 -27.03 -9.43 31.86
N GLU A 368 -26.93 -9.78 33.15
CA GLU A 368 -27.50 -9.00 34.26
C GLU A 368 -26.74 -7.70 34.61
N SER A 369 -25.49 -7.55 34.17
CA SER A 369 -24.69 -6.35 34.48
C SER A 369 -25.25 -5.09 33.82
N LYS A 370 -25.62 -4.08 34.62
CA LYS A 370 -26.14 -2.78 34.12
C LYS A 370 -25.07 -1.81 33.64
N ASP A 371 -23.80 -2.06 33.98
CA ASP A 371 -22.68 -1.16 33.72
C ASP A 371 -21.89 -1.51 32.44
N LEU A 372 -22.33 -2.53 31.70
CA LEU A 372 -21.70 -2.97 30.45
C LEU A 372 -22.48 -2.50 29.20
N PRO A 373 -21.83 -1.78 28.25
CA PRO A 373 -22.38 -1.48 26.93
C PRO A 373 -22.80 -2.75 26.17
N GLN A 374 -23.86 -2.64 25.36
CA GLN A 374 -24.46 -3.81 24.70
C GLN A 374 -23.49 -4.50 23.73
N ASP A 375 -22.72 -3.71 22.99
CA ASP A 375 -21.62 -4.16 22.12
C ASP A 375 -20.55 -4.95 22.89
N ALA A 376 -20.20 -4.55 24.11
CA ALA A 376 -19.26 -5.30 24.94
C ALA A 376 -19.84 -6.64 25.42
N LYS A 377 -21.16 -6.72 25.66
CA LYS A 377 -21.85 -7.97 26.02
C LYS A 377 -21.86 -8.98 24.87
N ASP A 378 -21.95 -8.49 23.64
CA ASP A 378 -22.00 -9.33 22.44
C ASP A 378 -20.60 -9.82 22.01
N ILE A 379 -19.53 -9.04 22.28
CA ILE A 379 -18.15 -9.36 21.88
C ILE A 379 -17.46 -10.33 22.85
N LEU A 380 -17.62 -10.15 24.16
CA LEU A 380 -16.82 -10.88 25.17
C LEU A 380 -17.00 -12.41 25.13
N PRO A 381 -18.23 -12.96 25.03
CA PRO A 381 -18.44 -14.41 24.99
C PRO A 381 -17.79 -15.03 23.74
N ASN A 382 -17.93 -14.37 22.59
CA ASN A 382 -17.36 -14.81 21.31
C ASN A 382 -15.81 -14.85 21.34
N PHE A 383 -15.18 -13.86 21.99
CA PHE A 383 -13.72 -13.82 22.17
C PHE A 383 -13.20 -14.99 23.01
N LEU A 384 -13.88 -15.30 24.13
CA LEU A 384 -13.51 -16.43 25.00
C LEU A 384 -13.76 -17.79 24.32
N LEU A 385 -14.87 -17.92 23.58
CA LEU A 385 -15.22 -19.13 22.83
C LEU A 385 -14.23 -19.42 21.68
N SER A 386 -13.75 -18.38 21.01
CA SER A 386 -12.70 -18.43 19.98
C SER A 386 -11.38 -18.98 20.55
N ALA A 387 -10.94 -18.45 21.70
CA ALA A 387 -9.71 -18.89 22.36
C ALA A 387 -9.77 -20.36 22.81
N ALA A 388 -10.90 -20.78 23.41
CA ALA A 388 -11.11 -22.15 23.85
C ALA A 388 -11.15 -23.16 22.68
N SER A 389 -11.85 -22.80 21.59
CA SER A 389 -11.97 -23.65 20.39
C SER A 389 -10.63 -23.86 19.66
N ALA A 390 -9.71 -22.89 19.76
CA ALA A 390 -8.37 -22.97 19.19
C ALA A 390 -7.34 -23.76 20.04
N GLN A 391 -7.78 -24.40 21.14
CA GLN A 391 -6.90 -25.07 22.13
C GLN A 391 -5.79 -24.14 22.68
N ARG A 392 -6.06 -22.83 22.78
CA ARG A 392 -5.09 -21.85 23.30
C ARG A 392 -5.32 -21.65 24.81
N PRO A 393 -4.25 -21.55 25.64
CA PRO A 393 -4.40 -21.08 27.02
C PRO A 393 -4.88 -19.62 27.03
N ILE A 394 -5.88 -19.33 27.87
CA ILE A 394 -6.52 -18.01 27.96
C ILE A 394 -5.70 -17.13 28.92
N ALA A 395 -5.28 -15.96 28.46
CA ALA A 395 -4.72 -14.91 29.32
C ALA A 395 -5.85 -13.98 29.79
N LEU A 396 -5.96 -13.76 31.10
CA LEU A 396 -6.90 -12.81 31.70
C LEU A 396 -6.10 -11.72 32.43
N HIS A 397 -6.28 -10.47 32.01
CA HIS A 397 -5.61 -9.32 32.62
C HIS A 397 -6.27 -8.93 33.95
N LEU A 398 -5.47 -8.72 34.99
CA LEU A 398 -5.85 -8.04 36.22
C LEU A 398 -5.06 -6.72 36.30
N PRO A 399 -5.69 -5.58 36.61
CA PRO A 399 -4.97 -4.33 36.80
C PRO A 399 -4.10 -4.40 38.08
N PRO A 400 -3.00 -3.62 38.16
CA PRO A 400 -2.23 -3.48 39.40
C PRO A 400 -3.14 -2.98 40.52
N ARG A 401 -3.02 -3.57 41.71
CA ARG A 401 -3.64 -3.01 42.91
C ARG A 401 -2.80 -1.83 43.37
N ASP A 402 -3.36 -0.62 43.31
CA ASP A 402 -2.93 0.44 44.20
C ASP A 402 -3.20 -0.04 45.64
N ILE A 403 -2.13 -0.15 46.43
CA ILE A 403 -2.21 -0.62 47.83
C ILE A 403 -2.69 0.55 48.69
N GLU A 404 -3.98 0.86 48.64
CA GLU A 404 -4.61 1.79 49.60
C GLU A 404 -6.16 1.64 49.68
N ASP A 405 -6.69 0.41 49.63
CA ASP A 405 -7.98 0.09 50.27
C ASP A 405 -8.14 -1.41 50.56
N GLU A 406 -8.36 -1.78 51.83
CA GLU A 406 -8.70 -3.17 52.21
C GLU A 406 -10.21 -3.40 52.16
N GLY A 407 -10.69 -3.97 51.06
CA GLY A 407 -11.91 -4.80 51.08
C GLY A 407 -12.96 -4.52 49.99
N ASP A 408 -12.72 -4.98 48.77
CA ASP A 408 -13.79 -5.31 47.82
C ASP A 408 -13.38 -6.43 46.83
N PRO A 409 -14.14 -7.54 46.68
CA PRO A 409 -13.74 -8.65 45.82
C PRO A 409 -14.45 -8.66 44.45
N THR A 410 -13.92 -8.00 43.42
CA THR A 410 -14.13 -8.40 42.00
C THR A 410 -13.12 -7.77 41.02
N GLY A 411 -11.91 -8.35 40.93
CA GLY A 411 -10.90 -7.90 39.95
C GLY A 411 -11.32 -7.99 38.48
N LEU A 412 -12.31 -8.85 38.16
CA LEU A 412 -12.83 -9.02 36.80
C LEU A 412 -13.66 -7.81 36.32
N GLN A 413 -14.41 -7.15 37.21
CA GLN A 413 -15.25 -6.00 36.84
C GLN A 413 -14.41 -4.76 36.53
N CYS A 414 -13.31 -4.52 37.25
CA CYS A 414 -12.37 -3.43 36.94
C CYS A 414 -11.64 -3.63 35.60
N ALA A 415 -11.29 -4.87 35.24
CA ALA A 415 -10.71 -5.18 33.93
C ALA A 415 -11.71 -4.90 32.78
N LEU A 416 -12.98 -5.29 32.95
CA LEU A 416 -14.07 -5.01 32.01
C LEU A 416 -14.34 -3.51 31.82
N LYS A 417 -14.30 -2.74 32.91
CA LYS A 417 -14.51 -1.28 32.89
C LYS A 417 -13.38 -0.52 32.19
N SER A 418 -12.16 -1.05 32.25
CA SER A 418 -10.99 -0.47 31.57
C SER A 418 -11.05 -0.63 30.04
N LEU A 419 -11.68 -1.71 29.55
CA LEU A 419 -11.91 -1.93 28.11
C LEU A 419 -12.99 -0.99 27.54
N THR A 420 -14.01 -0.64 28.33
CA THR A 420 -15.08 0.27 27.88
C THR A 420 -14.69 1.74 27.96
N ASP A 421 -13.85 2.14 28.94
CA ASP A 421 -13.29 3.50 29.02
C ASP A 421 -12.42 3.87 27.79
N ALA A 422 -11.82 2.88 27.12
CA ALA A 422 -11.05 3.07 25.88
C ALA A 422 -11.93 3.43 24.67
N SER A 423 -13.23 3.08 24.69
CA SER A 423 -14.21 3.40 23.64
C SER A 423 -14.83 4.80 23.81
N GLY A 424 -14.86 5.33 25.04
CA GLY A 424 -15.69 6.47 25.40
C GLY A 424 -15.12 7.89 25.25
N LYS A 425 -13.82 8.09 24.94
CA LYS A 425 -13.16 9.41 25.02
C LYS A 425 -12.55 9.87 23.70
N GLY A 426 -13.37 10.51 22.86
CA GLY A 426 -12.97 10.98 21.53
C GLY A 426 -13.75 12.18 20.94
N ARG A 427 -14.39 13.03 21.76
CA ARG A 427 -14.99 14.30 21.29
C ARG A 427 -14.51 15.50 22.11
N GLY A 428 -13.33 16.00 21.75
CA GLY A 428 -12.95 17.38 22.05
C GLY A 428 -13.44 18.28 20.92
N GLN A 429 -14.17 19.35 21.24
CA GLN A 429 -14.44 20.42 20.26
C GLN A 429 -13.14 21.19 20.04
N GLU A 430 -12.61 21.20 18.81
CA GLU A 430 -11.46 22.04 18.48
C GLU A 430 -11.92 23.48 18.22
N ASN A 431 -11.36 24.42 18.98
CA ASN A 431 -11.56 25.85 18.74
C ASN A 431 -10.83 26.27 17.46
N ALA A 432 -11.56 26.90 16.53
CA ALA A 432 -10.98 27.42 15.30
C ALA A 432 -9.92 28.49 15.59
N GLY A 433 -8.64 28.18 15.31
CA GLY A 433 -7.54 29.15 15.36
C GLY A 433 -6.19 28.65 15.86
N ALA A 434 -6.10 27.47 16.50
CA ALA A 434 -4.85 26.91 17.01
C ALA A 434 -4.50 25.55 16.36
N LEU A 435 -3.21 25.29 16.13
CA LEU A 435 -2.74 23.99 15.64
C LEU A 435 -2.92 22.91 16.73
N PRO A 436 -3.31 21.68 16.35
CA PRO A 436 -3.64 20.65 17.33
C PRO A 436 -2.40 20.12 18.07
N HIS A 437 -2.55 19.72 19.33
CA HIS A 437 -1.49 19.05 20.09
C HIS A 437 -1.29 17.57 19.73
N ARG A 438 -2.11 17.05 18.79
CA ARG A 438 -2.07 15.68 18.29
C ARG A 438 -2.15 15.66 16.77
N ILE A 439 -1.21 14.95 16.15
CA ILE A 439 -1.14 14.67 14.72
C ILE A 439 -1.39 13.18 14.54
N LYS A 440 -2.44 12.83 13.80
CA LYS A 440 -2.64 11.49 13.24
C LYS A 440 -2.31 11.51 11.75
N PHE A 441 -1.82 10.38 11.24
CA PHE A 441 -1.54 10.16 9.81
C PHE A 441 -1.65 8.66 9.49
N PRO A 442 -2.13 8.27 8.30
CA PRO A 442 -2.25 6.87 7.92
C PRO A 442 -0.88 6.28 7.57
N TYR A 443 -0.57 5.10 8.08
CA TYR A 443 0.65 4.36 7.79
C TYR A 443 0.46 2.89 8.18
N SER A 444 -0.18 2.11 7.31
CA SER A 444 -0.33 0.67 7.54
C SER A 444 0.98 -0.08 7.35
N ARG A 445 1.33 -0.95 8.30
CA ARG A 445 2.41 -1.93 8.16
C ARG A 445 1.93 -3.25 7.52
N HIS A 446 0.62 -3.43 7.37
CA HIS A 446 -0.01 -4.59 6.75
C HIS A 446 -0.69 -4.22 5.42
N SER A 447 -0.94 -5.21 4.59
CA SER A 447 -1.63 -5.07 3.32
C SER A 447 -3.13 -4.87 3.53
N SER A 448 -3.74 -4.02 2.69
CA SER A 448 -5.19 -4.02 2.49
C SER A 448 -5.61 -5.25 1.67
N TYR A 449 -6.90 -5.58 1.72
CA TYR A 449 -7.48 -6.65 0.90
C TYR A 449 -7.15 -6.50 -0.60
N ARG A 450 -7.14 -5.28 -1.14
CA ARG A 450 -6.82 -5.01 -2.56
C ARG A 450 -5.35 -5.31 -2.91
N GLU A 451 -4.44 -5.00 -2.00
CA GLU A 451 -3.01 -5.29 -2.17
C GLU A 451 -2.74 -6.81 -2.08
N LEU A 452 -3.42 -7.51 -1.16
CA LEU A 452 -3.40 -8.97 -1.10
C LEU A 452 -3.93 -9.60 -2.39
N CYS A 453 -5.06 -9.09 -2.94
CA CYS A 453 -5.58 -9.54 -4.23
C CYS A 453 -4.57 -9.32 -5.36
N HIS A 454 -3.89 -8.18 -5.42
CA HIS A 454 -2.86 -7.89 -6.42
C HIS A 454 -1.66 -8.85 -6.30
N LEU A 455 -1.15 -9.11 -5.08
CA LEU A 455 -0.10 -10.10 -4.82
C LEU A 455 -0.49 -11.49 -5.33
N LEU A 456 -1.73 -11.91 -5.08
CA LEU A 456 -2.25 -13.21 -5.53
C LEU A 456 -2.47 -13.26 -7.04
N GLN A 457 -2.98 -12.19 -7.65
CA GLN A 457 -3.15 -12.06 -9.10
C GLN A 457 -1.82 -12.22 -9.88
N VAL A 458 -0.72 -11.78 -9.27
CA VAL A 458 0.65 -11.90 -9.79
C VAL A 458 1.21 -13.32 -9.59
N LEU A 459 0.87 -14.01 -8.49
CA LEU A 459 1.44 -15.33 -8.13
C LEU A 459 0.61 -16.54 -8.58
N LYS A 460 -0.70 -16.37 -8.77
CA LYS A 460 -1.70 -17.40 -9.14
C LYS A 460 -1.50 -18.75 -8.45
N PRO A 461 -1.46 -18.80 -7.10
CA PRO A 461 -1.23 -20.05 -6.37
C PRO A 461 -2.39 -21.04 -6.53
N LYS A 462 -2.16 -22.31 -6.20
CA LYS A 462 -3.22 -23.34 -6.24
C LYS A 462 -4.17 -23.29 -5.03
N ASP A 463 -3.70 -22.82 -3.89
CA ASP A 463 -4.42 -22.75 -2.61
C ASP A 463 -3.90 -21.57 -1.77
N ILE A 464 -4.68 -21.14 -0.79
CA ILE A 464 -4.32 -20.09 0.17
C ILE A 464 -4.65 -20.57 1.57
N TRP A 465 -3.72 -20.35 2.50
CA TRP A 465 -3.95 -20.59 3.91
C TRP A 465 -3.83 -19.27 4.69
N PRO A 466 -4.88 -18.81 5.37
CA PRO A 466 -4.85 -17.56 6.11
C PRO A 466 -4.01 -17.69 7.38
N CYS A 467 -3.17 -16.69 7.66
CA CYS A 467 -2.39 -16.59 8.89
C CYS A 467 -3.14 -15.88 10.02
N THR A 468 -4.18 -15.09 9.71
CA THR A 468 -5.00 -14.35 10.69
C THR A 468 -6.49 -14.56 10.42
N VAL A 469 -7.19 -15.26 11.31
CA VAL A 469 -8.59 -15.71 11.17
C VAL A 469 -9.35 -15.52 12.47
N ASP A 470 -10.40 -14.70 12.45
CA ASP A 470 -11.45 -14.78 13.47
C ASP A 470 -12.40 -15.92 13.11
N THR A 471 -12.21 -17.08 13.74
CA THR A 471 -12.95 -18.30 13.40
C THR A 471 -14.44 -18.18 13.64
N VAL A 472 -14.85 -17.48 14.70
CA VAL A 472 -16.27 -17.27 15.04
C VAL A 472 -16.91 -16.34 14.03
N ARG A 473 -16.26 -15.21 13.71
CA ARG A 473 -16.74 -14.28 12.68
C ARG A 473 -16.85 -14.97 11.32
N TRP A 474 -15.83 -15.72 10.90
CA TRP A 474 -15.81 -16.35 9.57
C TRP A 474 -16.89 -17.42 9.44
N ILE A 475 -17.11 -18.25 10.46
CA ILE A 475 -18.21 -19.23 10.45
C ILE A 475 -19.57 -18.53 10.41
N ASN A 476 -19.79 -17.53 11.27
CA ASN A 476 -21.08 -16.84 11.38
C ASN A 476 -21.43 -15.99 10.15
N GLN A 477 -20.42 -15.41 9.48
CA GLN A 477 -20.60 -14.60 8.26
C GLN A 477 -20.47 -15.42 6.97
N GLY A 478 -20.16 -16.73 7.06
CA GLY A 478 -19.96 -17.60 5.90
C GLY A 478 -18.75 -17.22 5.04
N ILE A 479 -17.72 -16.59 5.63
CA ILE A 479 -16.52 -16.14 4.91
C ILE A 479 -15.66 -17.36 4.56
N THR A 480 -15.34 -17.50 3.27
CA THR A 480 -14.45 -18.54 2.75
C THR A 480 -13.26 -17.93 2.01
N ILE A 481 -12.14 -18.67 1.95
CA ILE A 481 -10.98 -18.33 1.14
C ILE A 481 -11.35 -18.31 -0.35
N LYS A 482 -12.23 -19.23 -0.78
CA LYS A 482 -12.78 -19.22 -2.13
C LYS A 482 -13.46 -17.90 -2.48
N ASP A 483 -14.32 -17.38 -1.61
CA ASP A 483 -15.07 -16.13 -1.89
C ASP A 483 -14.19 -14.88 -1.76
N LEU A 484 -13.18 -14.90 -0.86
CA LEU A 484 -12.23 -13.80 -0.71
C LEU A 484 -11.20 -13.73 -1.85
N PHE A 485 -10.68 -14.88 -2.30
CA PHE A 485 -9.45 -14.93 -3.09
C PHE A 485 -9.46 -15.95 -4.25
N GLY A 486 -10.54 -16.69 -4.45
CA GLY A 486 -10.61 -17.80 -5.41
C GLY A 486 -10.33 -17.38 -6.86
N ASP A 487 -10.83 -16.22 -7.27
CA ASP A 487 -10.65 -15.68 -8.63
C ASP A 487 -9.18 -15.32 -8.96
N TYR A 488 -8.33 -15.19 -7.94
CA TYR A 488 -6.89 -14.91 -8.10
C TYR A 488 -6.03 -16.18 -8.05
N CYS A 489 -6.63 -17.35 -7.91
CA CYS A 489 -5.94 -18.64 -7.78
C CYS A 489 -5.97 -19.45 -9.08
N ALA A 490 -4.97 -20.30 -9.29
CA ALA A 490 -4.96 -21.31 -10.35
C ALA A 490 -5.70 -22.60 -9.96
N GLY A 491 -6.03 -22.77 -8.67
CA GLY A 491 -6.81 -23.89 -8.15
C GLY A 491 -8.19 -23.44 -7.65
N ASN A 492 -9.10 -24.41 -7.48
CA ASN A 492 -10.50 -24.21 -7.11
C ASN A 492 -10.92 -25.00 -5.85
N VAL A 493 -9.95 -25.56 -5.13
CA VAL A 493 -10.15 -26.35 -3.90
C VAL A 493 -9.27 -25.76 -2.80
N PHE A 494 -9.90 -25.28 -1.73
CA PHE A 494 -9.24 -24.54 -0.65
C PHE A 494 -9.31 -25.33 0.65
N GLN A 495 -8.18 -25.85 1.14
CA GLN A 495 -8.17 -26.77 2.28
C GLN A 495 -8.57 -26.09 3.60
N HIS A 496 -8.38 -24.78 3.71
CA HIS A 496 -8.85 -24.03 4.86
C HIS A 496 -10.37 -24.00 4.97
N ASP A 497 -11.08 -23.94 3.84
CA ASP A 497 -12.55 -23.88 3.83
C ASP A 497 -13.16 -25.23 4.25
N GLU A 498 -12.55 -26.34 3.83
CA GLU A 498 -12.90 -27.68 4.33
C GLU A 498 -12.67 -27.81 5.84
N TYR A 499 -11.57 -27.27 6.36
CA TYR A 499 -11.27 -27.24 7.79
C TYR A 499 -12.31 -26.41 8.58
N MET A 500 -12.67 -25.23 8.08
CA MET A 500 -13.68 -24.36 8.70
C MET A 500 -15.08 -24.99 8.66
N ALA A 501 -15.45 -25.66 7.57
CA ALA A 501 -16.71 -26.41 7.48
C ALA A 501 -16.78 -27.55 8.52
N GLN A 502 -15.68 -28.30 8.70
CA GLN A 502 -15.59 -29.33 9.75
C GLN A 502 -15.67 -28.74 11.17
N LEU A 503 -15.11 -27.55 11.39
CA LEU A 503 -15.19 -26.85 12.68
C LEU A 503 -16.63 -26.38 12.96
N ALA A 504 -17.29 -25.78 11.98
CA ALA A 504 -18.70 -25.38 12.07
C ALA A 504 -19.63 -26.55 12.38
N MET A 505 -19.44 -27.71 11.74
CA MET A 505 -20.20 -28.94 12.03
C MET A 505 -20.01 -29.43 13.48
N LYS A 506 -18.79 -29.33 14.03
CA LYS A 506 -18.50 -29.71 15.43
C LYS A 506 -19.17 -28.76 16.43
N LEU A 507 -19.18 -27.46 16.15
CA LEU A 507 -19.88 -26.47 16.97
C LEU A 507 -21.40 -26.74 16.97
N ALA A 508 -22.01 -26.89 15.80
CA ALA A 508 -23.44 -27.16 15.66
C ALA A 508 -23.90 -28.51 16.29
N THR A 509 -23.03 -29.53 16.35
CA THR A 509 -23.36 -30.80 17.03
C THR A 509 -23.25 -30.72 18.55
N ASN A 510 -22.57 -29.72 19.11
CA ASN A 510 -22.55 -29.48 20.55
C ASN A 510 -23.83 -28.74 20.99
N ASP A 511 -24.27 -27.72 20.25
CA ASP A 511 -25.54 -27.01 20.51
C ASP A 511 -26.75 -27.95 20.48
N ALA A 512 -26.80 -28.84 19.48
CA ALA A 512 -27.86 -29.84 19.36
C ALA A 512 -27.89 -30.85 20.53
N LYS A 513 -26.76 -31.09 21.21
CA LYS A 513 -26.69 -31.93 22.41
C LYS A 513 -27.09 -31.17 23.66
N MET A 514 -26.68 -29.90 23.82
CA MET A 514 -27.09 -29.07 24.96
C MET A 514 -28.61 -28.90 25.02
N HIS A 515 -29.28 -28.72 23.89
CA HIS A 515 -30.74 -28.64 23.85
C HIS A 515 -31.48 -29.94 24.19
N GLN A 516 -30.85 -31.12 24.05
CA GLN A 516 -31.47 -32.39 24.46
C GLN A 516 -31.31 -32.67 25.97
N SER A 517 -30.34 -32.06 26.63
CA SER A 517 -30.13 -32.21 28.08
C SER A 517 -31.03 -31.35 28.98
N GLN A 518 -31.84 -30.43 28.43
CA GLN A 518 -32.71 -29.54 29.22
C GLN A 518 -34.19 -29.96 29.27
N THR A 519 -34.59 -31.08 28.68
CA THR A 519 -36.00 -31.56 28.70
C THR A 519 -36.17 -32.94 29.32
N SER A 520 -35.93 -33.05 30.63
CA SER A 520 -36.33 -34.25 31.40
C SER A 520 -36.58 -33.99 32.90
N VAL A 521 -37.55 -33.13 33.25
CA VAL A 521 -38.29 -33.21 34.52
C VAL A 521 -39.71 -32.63 34.40
N ASP A 522 -40.69 -33.50 34.67
CA ASP A 522 -42.11 -33.31 34.96
C ASP A 522 -42.91 -32.09 34.45
N SER A 523 -44.00 -32.39 33.72
CA SER A 523 -45.34 -31.95 34.13
C SER A 523 -46.41 -32.95 33.68
N THR A 524 -47.25 -33.42 34.60
CA THR A 524 -48.43 -34.25 34.30
C THR A 524 -49.72 -33.41 34.31
N ALA A 525 -50.69 -33.82 33.48
CA ALA A 525 -52.04 -33.24 33.30
C ALA A 525 -52.10 -31.79 32.72
N GLY A 526 -53.07 -31.45 31.87
CA GLY A 526 -54.14 -32.22 31.24
C GLY A 526 -55.29 -31.30 30.80
N GLU A 527 -55.94 -31.61 29.66
CA GLU A 527 -57.20 -30.98 29.15
C GLU A 527 -57.12 -29.47 28.76
N ASP A 528 -57.78 -28.96 27.72
CA ASP A 528 -58.36 -29.59 26.51
C ASP A 528 -58.58 -28.54 25.38
N HIS A 529 -58.83 -29.01 24.15
CA HIS A 529 -59.58 -28.36 23.06
C HIS A 529 -59.34 -26.89 22.63
N LEU A 530 -58.74 -26.68 21.43
CA LEU A 530 -59.50 -26.39 20.17
C LEU A 530 -58.61 -26.31 18.90
N THR A 531 -59.25 -26.37 17.73
CA THR A 531 -58.70 -26.85 16.43
C THR A 531 -58.05 -25.80 15.50
N PRO A 532 -57.22 -26.23 14.52
CA PRO A 532 -56.43 -25.35 13.63
C PRO A 532 -57.07 -25.08 12.25
N PRO A 533 -56.49 -24.17 11.44
CA PRO A 533 -56.55 -24.21 9.98
C PRO A 533 -55.26 -24.79 9.36
N LYS A 534 -55.40 -25.40 8.18
CA LYS A 534 -54.33 -26.08 7.40
C LYS A 534 -53.77 -25.19 6.25
N PRO A 535 -52.65 -25.57 5.61
CA PRO A 535 -51.84 -24.69 4.77
C PRO A 535 -52.26 -24.66 3.29
N VAL A 536 -51.62 -23.77 2.51
CA VAL A 536 -51.60 -23.81 1.03
C VAL A 536 -50.16 -23.92 0.53
N SER A 537 -50.00 -24.65 -0.57
CA SER A 537 -48.73 -25.14 -1.13
C SER A 537 -48.08 -24.19 -2.15
N THR A 538 -46.77 -24.29 -2.34
CA THR A 538 -46.21 -24.58 -3.69
C THR A 538 -44.84 -25.27 -3.55
N ALA A 539 -44.48 -26.09 -4.53
CA ALA A 539 -43.35 -27.03 -4.46
C ALA A 539 -42.26 -26.71 -5.49
N LEU A 540 -41.04 -27.19 -5.23
CA LEU A 540 -40.04 -27.47 -6.27
C LEU A 540 -39.49 -28.89 -6.10
N VAL A 541 -39.27 -29.55 -7.23
CA VAL A 541 -39.09 -31.01 -7.35
C VAL A 541 -37.62 -31.40 -7.24
N ARG A 542 -37.34 -32.49 -6.53
CA ARG A 542 -36.06 -33.21 -6.58
C ARG A 542 -36.13 -34.27 -7.68
N GLU A 543 -35.11 -34.33 -8.54
CA GLU A 543 -34.76 -35.56 -9.25
C GLU A 543 -33.37 -36.04 -8.80
N ALA A 544 -33.21 -37.35 -8.70
CA ALA A 544 -32.01 -38.00 -8.16
C ALA A 544 -31.26 -38.73 -9.29
N LEU A 545 -29.93 -38.68 -9.22
CA LEU A 545 -29.06 -39.41 -10.15
C LEU A 545 -28.98 -40.91 -9.78
N PRO A 546 -28.98 -41.82 -10.77
CA PRO A 546 -28.84 -43.27 -10.54
C PRO A 546 -27.37 -43.71 -10.41
N PRO A 547 -27.11 -44.91 -9.87
CA PRO A 547 -25.75 -45.41 -9.61
C PRO A 547 -25.05 -45.97 -10.85
N ILE A 548 -23.72 -46.04 -10.79
CA ILE A 548 -22.84 -46.59 -11.82
C ILE A 548 -22.52 -48.05 -11.51
N ASP A 549 -22.66 -48.93 -12.50
CA ASP A 549 -22.12 -50.29 -12.50
C ASP A 549 -21.42 -50.58 -13.85
N ALA A 550 -20.60 -51.63 -13.89
CA ALA A 550 -19.45 -51.72 -14.80
C ALA A 550 -19.69 -52.37 -16.18
N LEU A 551 -18.61 -52.27 -17.00
CA LEU A 551 -18.11 -53.18 -18.05
C LEU A 551 -18.27 -52.85 -19.56
N ASP A 552 -17.06 -52.79 -20.14
CA ASP A 552 -16.61 -53.37 -21.43
C ASP A 552 -16.62 -52.53 -22.72
N ALA A 553 -15.69 -52.89 -23.59
CA ALA A 553 -15.20 -52.14 -24.74
C ALA A 553 -15.81 -52.61 -26.07
N SER A 554 -15.87 -51.70 -27.05
CA SER A 554 -15.35 -51.87 -28.43
C SER A 554 -16.08 -50.99 -29.47
N GLN A 555 -15.40 -50.80 -30.59
CA GLN A 555 -15.86 -50.28 -31.89
C GLN A 555 -15.88 -48.75 -32.10
N ALA A 556 -14.97 -48.36 -33.00
CA ALA A 556 -14.64 -47.03 -33.46
C ALA A 556 -15.69 -46.37 -34.38
N THR A 557 -15.56 -45.05 -34.60
CA THR A 557 -15.19 -44.52 -35.94
C THR A 557 -14.78 -43.03 -35.93
N SER A 558 -14.10 -42.64 -37.01
CA SER A 558 -13.34 -41.41 -37.28
C SER A 558 -14.11 -40.07 -37.36
N ALA A 559 -13.45 -38.99 -36.94
CA ALA A 559 -13.38 -37.71 -37.67
C ALA A 559 -12.09 -36.93 -37.30
N SER A 560 -11.55 -36.12 -38.22
CA SER A 560 -10.16 -35.65 -38.21
C SER A 560 -9.95 -34.16 -37.87
N LEU A 561 -8.83 -33.87 -37.21
CA LEU A 561 -8.21 -32.53 -37.10
C LEU A 561 -7.73 -32.01 -38.48
N PRO A 562 -7.76 -30.69 -38.74
CA PRO A 562 -6.98 -30.05 -39.79
C PRO A 562 -5.75 -29.32 -39.22
N SER A 563 -4.57 -29.65 -39.76
CA SER A 563 -3.35 -28.83 -39.65
C SER A 563 -3.12 -28.08 -40.97
N ILE A 564 -2.72 -26.81 -40.91
CA ILE A 564 -2.16 -26.10 -42.08
C ILE A 564 -0.93 -25.30 -41.65
N ILE A 565 0.20 -25.63 -42.29
CA ILE A 565 1.41 -24.81 -42.41
C ILE A 565 1.61 -24.62 -43.92
N GLN A 566 1.83 -23.38 -44.37
CA GLN A 566 2.62 -23.02 -45.58
C GLN A 566 2.85 -21.49 -45.53
N GLU A 567 4.09 -21.01 -45.44
CA GLU A 567 5.14 -20.89 -46.47
C GLU A 567 4.76 -19.96 -47.64
N ILE A 568 5.38 -18.77 -47.70
CA ILE A 568 5.61 -18.03 -48.95
C ILE A 568 7.12 -17.76 -49.06
N ARG A 569 7.68 -18.06 -50.24
CA ARG A 569 9.08 -17.87 -50.60
C ARG A 569 9.26 -16.62 -51.44
N TYR A 570 10.47 -16.05 -51.41
CA TYR A 570 11.05 -15.41 -52.60
C TYR A 570 12.51 -15.85 -52.76
N GLY A 571 12.93 -16.08 -54.00
CA GLY A 571 14.20 -16.73 -54.32
C GLY A 571 15.16 -15.85 -55.13
N ALA A 572 16.42 -15.89 -54.72
CA ALA A 572 17.67 -15.80 -55.48
C ALA A 572 17.76 -15.07 -56.84
N ALA A 573 18.76 -14.18 -56.93
CA ALA A 573 19.62 -14.05 -58.10
C ALA A 573 21.09 -13.87 -57.65
N ILE A 574 22.03 -14.54 -58.32
CA ILE A 574 23.48 -14.56 -58.00
C ILE A 574 24.26 -14.10 -59.24
N ARG A 575 25.26 -13.20 -59.06
CA ARG A 575 26.59 -13.29 -59.71
C ARG A 575 27.59 -12.20 -59.23
N GLU A 576 28.73 -12.67 -58.70
CA GLU A 576 30.14 -12.27 -58.94
C GLU A 576 30.55 -10.77 -59.08
N SER A 577 31.67 -10.27 -58.54
CA SER A 577 32.70 -10.80 -57.60
C SER A 577 33.72 -9.71 -57.18
N LYS A 578 34.46 -9.93 -56.06
CA LYS A 578 35.72 -9.24 -55.62
C LYS A 578 35.61 -7.76 -55.17
N SER A 579 36.38 -7.24 -54.20
CA SER A 579 37.35 -7.83 -53.25
C SER A 579 37.58 -6.93 -52.01
N ASP A 580 38.20 -7.54 -50.99
CA ASP A 580 39.09 -6.96 -49.97
C ASP A 580 38.58 -6.22 -48.71
N GLN A 581 39.32 -6.54 -47.63
CA GLN A 581 39.48 -5.90 -46.31
C GLN A 581 38.34 -5.98 -45.30
N GLN A 582 38.55 -6.89 -44.34
CA GLN A 582 37.76 -7.08 -43.13
C GLN A 582 38.65 -6.71 -41.93
N GLN A 583 38.25 -5.71 -41.14
CA GLN A 583 38.84 -5.40 -39.84
C GLN A 583 37.81 -5.71 -38.75
N THR A 584 37.99 -6.84 -38.08
CA THR A 584 37.43 -7.10 -36.75
C THR A 584 38.42 -6.56 -35.71
N ILE A 585 37.93 -5.75 -34.77
CA ILE A 585 38.65 -5.44 -33.54
C ILE A 585 37.92 -6.15 -32.40
N ASP A 586 38.62 -7.12 -31.83
CA ASP A 586 38.30 -7.78 -30.56
C ASP A 586 39.02 -7.02 -29.44
N LEU A 587 38.41 -6.92 -28.26
CA LEU A 587 38.97 -6.24 -27.09
C LEU A 587 38.74 -7.07 -25.82
N THR A 588 39.39 -8.23 -25.78
CA THR A 588 39.91 -8.79 -24.53
C THR A 588 41.33 -8.26 -24.32
N LEU A 589 41.66 -7.83 -23.09
CA LEU A 589 43.04 -7.53 -22.70
C LEU A 589 43.27 -7.93 -21.24
N ASP A 590 44.29 -8.76 -21.05
CA ASP A 590 44.55 -9.50 -19.83
C ASP A 590 45.27 -8.71 -18.73
N CYS A 591 45.14 -9.24 -17.52
CA CYS A 591 46.06 -9.03 -16.42
C CYS A 591 47.39 -9.73 -16.74
N ASP A 592 48.54 -9.06 -16.62
CA ASP A 592 49.83 -9.73 -16.80
C ASP A 592 50.76 -9.58 -15.58
N ALA A 593 51.60 -10.60 -15.36
CA ALA A 593 52.31 -10.85 -14.11
C ALA A 593 53.81 -10.58 -14.21
N SER A 594 54.51 -10.61 -13.07
CA SER A 594 55.93 -10.97 -13.06
C SER A 594 56.30 -11.79 -11.83
N GLN A 595 57.17 -12.79 -12.02
CA GLN A 595 57.58 -13.77 -11.00
C GLN A 595 59.05 -13.59 -10.60
N ASN A 596 59.36 -13.84 -9.32
CA ASN A 596 60.64 -14.35 -8.76
C ASN A 596 60.44 -14.63 -7.25
N ALA A 597 61.15 -15.52 -6.55
CA ALA A 597 61.70 -16.84 -6.87
C ALA A 597 62.17 -17.55 -5.57
N LEU A 598 62.18 -18.89 -5.54
CA LEU A 598 62.96 -19.78 -4.64
C LEU A 598 62.82 -19.68 -3.09
N GLY A 599 62.58 -20.83 -2.46
CA GLY A 599 63.24 -21.19 -1.18
C GLY A 599 62.35 -21.36 0.08
N PRO A 600 62.69 -22.23 1.05
CA PRO A 600 61.68 -22.81 1.96
C PRO A 600 61.91 -22.64 3.48
N ARG A 601 60.85 -23.01 4.23
CA ARG A 601 60.81 -23.59 5.60
C ARG A 601 60.94 -22.70 6.87
N GLU A 602 60.12 -23.15 7.85
CA GLU A 602 60.36 -23.23 9.31
C GLU A 602 60.15 -22.02 10.27
N THR A 603 58.94 -22.01 10.87
CA THR A 603 58.67 -22.00 12.34
C THR A 603 59.00 -20.81 13.28
N PHE A 604 58.21 -20.79 14.37
CA PHE A 604 58.38 -20.11 15.67
C PHE A 604 58.11 -18.60 15.80
N GLY A 605 57.47 -18.26 16.93
CA GLY A 605 57.92 -17.12 17.73
C GLY A 605 56.87 -16.10 18.13
N SER A 606 56.15 -16.34 19.23
CA SER A 606 55.50 -15.26 19.96
C SER A 606 56.53 -14.47 20.79
N LYS A 607 56.44 -13.13 20.81
CA LYS A 607 56.56 -12.28 22.02
C LYS A 607 56.37 -10.77 21.75
N LYS A 608 55.94 -10.07 22.80
CA LYS A 608 55.72 -8.61 22.88
C LYS A 608 57.01 -7.86 23.29
N ARG A 609 56.92 -6.51 23.19
CA ARG A 609 57.56 -5.44 24.02
C ARG A 609 58.78 -4.72 23.38
N PRO A 610 59.09 -3.47 23.80
CA PRO A 610 58.16 -2.40 24.24
C PRO A 610 58.56 -0.96 23.80
N TYR A 611 57.67 -0.04 24.15
CA TYR A 611 57.89 1.38 24.48
C TYR A 611 59.14 1.68 25.33
N GLU A 612 59.89 2.72 24.95
CA GLU A 612 60.59 3.67 25.84
C GLU A 612 60.95 4.96 25.05
N GLU A 613 61.31 6.03 25.76
CA GLU A 613 61.59 7.42 25.28
C GLU A 613 60.34 8.25 24.87
N PHE A 614 59.99 9.37 25.52
CA PHE A 614 60.54 10.02 26.72
C PHE A 614 59.47 10.92 27.40
N ALA A 615 59.40 10.90 28.74
CA ALA A 615 58.97 11.94 29.72
C ALA A 615 57.72 12.86 29.49
N GLU A 616 56.98 13.33 30.50
CA GLU A 616 56.84 13.01 31.95
C GLU A 616 55.50 13.63 32.45
N ASP A 617 54.82 12.96 33.39
CA ASP A 617 54.01 13.43 34.55
C ASP A 617 53.63 14.94 34.70
N GLN A 618 52.48 15.36 35.30
CA GLN A 618 51.48 14.65 36.12
C GLN A 618 50.15 15.47 36.27
N GLN A 619 49.01 14.74 36.29
CA GLN A 619 47.87 14.82 37.24
C GLN A 619 47.16 16.14 37.72
N ILE A 620 45.83 16.16 37.47
CA ILE A 620 44.70 16.27 38.47
C ILE A 620 44.12 17.64 38.95
N ARG A 621 42.76 17.68 39.02
CA ARG A 621 41.81 18.63 39.70
C ARG A 621 41.61 20.00 39.03
N MET A 622 40.39 20.44 38.70
CA MET A 622 39.15 20.73 39.48
C MET A 622 39.07 22.16 40.04
N ASP A 623 37.87 22.72 39.89
CA ASP A 623 37.25 23.87 40.58
C ASP A 623 37.45 25.31 40.06
N ASP A 624 36.27 25.90 39.77
CA ASP A 624 35.78 27.27 39.99
C ASP A 624 36.38 28.56 39.34
N ASP A 625 35.49 29.17 38.54
CA ASP A 625 34.90 30.51 38.73
C ASP A 625 35.61 31.81 38.24
N THR A 626 34.76 32.83 38.03
CA THR A 626 35.01 34.27 37.79
C THR A 626 35.34 34.83 36.38
N ASP A 627 34.35 35.57 35.85
CA ASP A 627 34.41 36.86 35.14
C ASP A 627 35.69 37.36 34.43
N ALA A 628 35.57 37.78 33.16
CA ALA A 628 35.46 39.22 32.82
C ALA A 628 35.43 39.54 31.29
N GLN A 629 34.35 40.21 30.89
CA GLN A 629 34.14 41.21 29.81
C GLN A 629 35.23 41.59 28.77
N SER A 630 34.76 41.67 27.51
CA SER A 630 35.13 42.66 26.45
C SER A 630 36.49 42.48 25.72
N THR A 631 36.73 42.93 24.47
CA THR A 631 36.03 43.85 23.55
C THR A 631 36.16 43.43 22.06
N THR A 632 35.13 43.77 21.28
CA THR A 632 35.01 44.10 19.82
C THR A 632 36.18 44.02 18.82
N GLU A 633 35.82 43.62 17.59
CA GLU A 633 36.38 44.00 16.26
C GLU A 633 37.82 43.49 15.93
N ASP A 634 38.21 43.19 14.68
CA ASP A 634 37.66 43.55 13.36
C ASP A 634 37.78 42.37 12.34
N THR A 635 37.33 42.64 11.11
CA THR A 635 36.96 41.75 10.01
C THR A 635 38.10 41.19 9.15
N GLY A 636 37.78 40.08 8.46
CA GLY A 636 38.12 39.96 7.03
C GLY A 636 39.21 38.95 6.63
N LEU A 637 38.80 37.72 6.31
CA LEU A 637 39.23 37.03 5.08
C LEU A 637 38.36 35.79 4.81
N LEU A 638 37.37 35.95 3.92
CA LEU A 638 36.71 34.84 3.25
C LEU A 638 37.67 34.25 2.21
N VAL A 639 37.83 32.92 2.24
CA VAL A 639 38.28 32.15 1.07
C VAL A 639 37.26 31.03 0.87
N ASP A 640 36.67 31.00 -0.32
CA ASP A 640 35.58 30.09 -0.66
C ASP A 640 35.97 28.62 -0.50
N SER A 641 35.11 27.84 0.16
CA SER A 641 35.10 26.39 0.00
C SER A 641 33.81 25.99 -0.72
N GLN A 642 33.94 25.31 -1.86
CA GLN A 642 32.79 24.93 -2.68
C GLN A 642 31.77 24.02 -1.95
N ALA A 643 32.17 23.42 -0.83
CA ALA A 643 31.32 22.62 0.06
C ALA A 643 30.08 23.39 0.57
N SER A 644 30.18 24.69 0.88
CA SER A 644 29.01 25.49 1.32
C SER A 644 28.04 25.77 0.17
N SER A 645 28.55 26.03 -1.03
CA SER A 645 27.72 26.23 -2.22
C SER A 645 26.96 24.95 -2.61
N HIS A 646 27.59 23.78 -2.43
CA HIS A 646 26.92 22.49 -2.65
C HIS A 646 25.93 22.15 -1.53
N SER A 647 26.20 22.49 -0.25
CA SER A 647 25.20 22.25 0.81
C SER A 647 23.97 23.13 0.63
N ALA A 648 24.14 24.42 0.34
CA ALA A 648 23.05 25.36 0.07
C ALA A 648 22.25 24.96 -1.19
N ARG A 649 22.91 24.71 -2.33
CA ARG A 649 22.24 24.17 -3.53
C ARG A 649 21.57 22.82 -3.25
N SER A 650 22.14 21.97 -2.40
CA SER A 650 21.50 20.69 -2.06
C SER A 650 20.30 20.86 -1.13
N LEU A 651 20.29 21.87 -0.26
CA LEU A 651 19.13 22.17 0.57
C LEU A 651 18.01 22.76 -0.30
N GLU A 652 18.33 23.71 -1.17
CA GLU A 652 17.37 24.32 -2.10
C GLU A 652 16.86 23.30 -3.14
N THR A 653 17.73 22.48 -3.73
CA THR A 653 17.32 21.41 -4.67
C THR A 653 16.54 20.31 -3.95
N ARG A 654 16.90 19.94 -2.72
CA ARG A 654 16.09 19.01 -1.92
C ARG A 654 14.78 19.64 -1.46
N GLN A 655 14.74 20.93 -1.13
CA GLN A 655 13.51 21.62 -0.76
C GLN A 655 12.62 21.78 -1.99
N ASN A 656 13.16 22.01 -3.18
CA ASN A 656 12.41 22.07 -4.43
C ASN A 656 11.95 20.68 -4.89
N ALA A 657 12.75 19.63 -4.70
CA ALA A 657 12.33 18.24 -4.96
C ALA A 657 11.34 17.73 -3.91
N PHE A 658 11.51 18.10 -2.64
CA PHE A 658 10.55 17.88 -1.56
C PHE A 658 9.26 18.62 -1.93
N ASN A 659 9.30 19.94 -2.12
CA ASN A 659 8.15 20.73 -2.58
C ASN A 659 7.49 20.12 -3.81
N ALA A 660 8.23 19.69 -4.85
CA ALA A 660 7.65 19.02 -6.02
C ALA A 660 7.04 17.62 -5.72
N MET A 661 7.46 16.93 -4.66
CA MET A 661 6.77 15.74 -4.11
C MET A 661 5.57 16.09 -3.21
N PHE A 662 5.48 17.31 -2.68
CA PHE A 662 4.36 17.81 -1.88
C PHE A 662 3.35 18.62 -2.68
N ASP A 663 3.74 19.15 -3.84
CA ASP A 663 2.95 19.96 -4.75
C ASP A 663 2.06 19.07 -5.62
N ASN A 664 1.29 18.20 -4.94
CA ASN A 664 0.08 17.61 -5.46
C ASN A 664 -1.05 18.66 -5.46
N SER A 665 -0.72 19.89 -5.89
CA SER A 665 -1.66 20.97 -6.10
C SER A 665 -2.28 20.76 -7.47
N ALA A 666 -3.61 20.74 -7.51
CA ALA A 666 -4.36 20.74 -8.76
C ALA A 666 -4.04 21.95 -9.67
N ILE A 667 -3.41 23.01 -9.14
CA ILE A 667 -3.22 24.30 -9.81
C ILE A 667 -1.74 24.75 -9.90
N SER A 668 -0.80 23.82 -9.69
CA SER A 668 0.64 24.06 -9.84
C SER A 668 1.22 23.10 -10.88
N PHE A 669 1.73 23.64 -11.99
CA PHE A 669 2.24 22.85 -13.11
C PHE A 669 3.62 23.35 -13.51
N SER A 670 4.49 22.42 -13.94
CA SER A 670 5.80 22.75 -14.52
C SER A 670 5.80 22.45 -16.02
N ALA A 671 6.27 23.42 -16.83
CA ALA A 671 6.39 23.23 -18.27
C ALA A 671 7.54 22.25 -18.59
N LEU A 672 7.21 21.10 -19.16
CA LEU A 672 8.19 20.12 -19.65
C LEU A 672 8.92 20.62 -20.90
N ASN A 673 10.06 20.03 -21.23
CA ASN A 673 10.85 20.29 -22.44
C ASN A 673 11.28 21.76 -22.57
N GLY A 674 11.47 22.44 -21.44
CA GLY A 674 11.73 23.88 -21.38
C GLY A 674 10.65 24.75 -22.03
N GLY A 675 9.39 24.27 -22.09
CA GLY A 675 8.28 24.93 -22.78
C GLY A 675 8.29 24.81 -24.30
N LYS A 676 9.15 23.97 -24.89
CA LYS A 676 9.16 23.70 -26.34
C LYS A 676 8.14 22.61 -26.71
N PRO A 677 7.61 22.60 -27.95
CA PRO A 677 6.75 21.53 -28.43
C PRO A 677 7.39 20.15 -28.26
N ILE A 678 6.65 19.20 -27.68
CA ILE A 678 7.05 17.79 -27.58
C ILE A 678 6.70 17.06 -28.88
N LEU A 679 5.54 17.37 -29.45
CA LEU A 679 5.05 16.85 -30.73
C LEU A 679 4.86 17.98 -31.73
N VAL A 680 5.18 17.70 -33.00
CA VAL A 680 4.90 18.55 -34.15
C VAL A 680 4.35 17.63 -35.24
N PRO A 681 3.11 17.83 -35.72
CA PRO A 681 2.52 16.90 -36.68
C PRO A 681 3.22 16.96 -38.04
N THR A 682 3.43 15.77 -38.62
CA THR A 682 3.98 15.58 -39.96
C THR A 682 2.90 15.31 -41.02
N VAL A 683 1.67 15.05 -40.59
CA VAL A 683 0.50 14.82 -41.46
C VAL A 683 -0.54 15.95 -41.35
N GLY A 684 -1.58 15.89 -42.20
CA GLY A 684 -2.67 16.87 -42.21
C GLY A 684 -2.23 18.28 -42.64
N THR A 685 -2.73 19.29 -41.93
CA THR A 685 -2.37 20.70 -42.11
C THR A 685 -0.96 21.04 -41.63
N GLY A 686 -0.31 20.15 -40.87
CA GLY A 686 0.96 20.40 -40.20
C GLY A 686 0.85 21.31 -38.96
N GLY A 687 -0.34 21.38 -38.35
CA GLY A 687 -0.58 22.02 -37.06
C GLY A 687 -1.59 21.23 -36.25
N VAL A 688 -1.42 21.20 -34.93
CA VAL A 688 -2.33 20.54 -33.98
C VAL A 688 -2.84 21.55 -32.96
N ARG A 689 -4.13 21.48 -32.65
CA ARG A 689 -4.78 22.26 -31.58
C ARG A 689 -5.60 21.35 -30.69
N ASP A 690 -6.00 21.88 -29.54
CA ASP A 690 -6.97 21.29 -28.63
C ASP A 690 -6.63 19.81 -28.25
N PRO A 691 -5.38 19.49 -27.83
CA PRO A 691 -4.96 18.11 -27.61
C PRO A 691 -5.54 17.53 -26.31
N ALA A 692 -6.16 16.36 -26.41
CA ALA A 692 -6.69 15.60 -25.30
C ALA A 692 -5.91 14.29 -25.09
N ILE A 693 -5.42 14.07 -23.86
CA ILE A 693 -4.72 12.84 -23.46
C ILE A 693 -5.75 11.86 -22.90
N VAL A 694 -6.01 10.79 -23.66
CA VAL A 694 -6.98 9.75 -23.33
C VAL A 694 -6.26 8.58 -22.66
N SER A 695 -6.72 8.17 -21.48
CA SER A 695 -6.22 6.97 -20.81
C SER A 695 -6.73 5.69 -21.47
N GLY A 696 -5.88 4.67 -21.52
CA GLY A 696 -6.24 3.31 -21.91
C GLY A 696 -7.43 2.76 -21.13
N GLY A 697 -8.31 2.03 -21.81
CA GLY A 697 -9.50 1.41 -21.23
C GLY A 697 -9.46 -0.12 -21.32
N GLY A 698 -10.25 -0.80 -20.50
CA GLY A 698 -10.27 -2.27 -20.45
C GLY A 698 -8.87 -2.85 -20.20
N ASN A 699 -8.36 -3.66 -21.13
CA ASN A 699 -7.04 -4.28 -21.04
C ASN A 699 -5.87 -3.28 -21.21
N GLU A 700 -6.11 -2.09 -21.75
CA GLU A 700 -5.09 -1.04 -21.93
C GLU A 700 -4.98 -0.12 -20.69
N ALA A 701 -5.85 -0.30 -19.69
CA ALA A 701 -5.90 0.52 -18.49
C ALA A 701 -4.56 0.53 -17.73
N GLY A 702 -4.05 1.73 -17.44
CA GLY A 702 -2.78 1.95 -16.75
C GLY A 702 -1.52 1.56 -17.53
N GLN A 703 -1.65 1.16 -18.81
CA GLN A 703 -0.55 0.63 -19.63
C GLN A 703 -0.40 1.36 -20.98
N LYS A 704 -1.44 2.05 -21.46
CA LYS A 704 -1.42 2.78 -22.72
C LYS A 704 -2.19 4.10 -22.60
N TRP A 705 -1.79 5.07 -23.42
CA TRP A 705 -2.41 6.38 -23.57
C TRP A 705 -2.45 6.77 -25.03
N TYR A 706 -3.43 7.59 -25.38
CA TYR A 706 -3.57 8.21 -26.69
C TYR A 706 -3.55 9.73 -26.54
N ILE A 707 -3.05 10.44 -27.54
CA ILE A 707 -3.39 11.85 -27.75
C ILE A 707 -4.33 11.88 -28.95
N VAL A 708 -5.46 12.57 -28.82
CA VAL A 708 -6.27 13.02 -29.94
C VAL A 708 -6.20 14.55 -30.03
N GLY A 709 -6.33 15.12 -31.23
CA GLY A 709 -6.31 16.58 -31.40
C GLY A 709 -6.85 17.08 -32.73
N THR A 710 -7.21 18.36 -32.77
CA THR A 710 -7.69 19.07 -33.97
C THR A 710 -6.56 19.22 -34.98
N ASP A 711 -6.77 18.76 -36.22
CA ASP A 711 -5.88 19.03 -37.35
C ASP A 711 -6.12 20.45 -37.90
N LEU A 712 -5.37 21.44 -37.39
CA LEU A 712 -5.48 22.84 -37.78
C LEU A 712 -4.20 23.65 -37.54
N ASP A 713 -3.52 24.03 -38.63
CA ASP A 713 -2.61 25.17 -38.65
C ASP A 713 -3.34 26.44 -39.10
N ILE A 714 -3.87 27.20 -38.13
CA ILE A 714 -4.58 28.47 -38.40
C ILE A 714 -3.71 29.53 -39.11
N SER A 715 -2.38 29.43 -39.06
CA SER A 715 -1.49 30.39 -39.73
C SER A 715 -1.46 30.25 -41.25
N LYS A 716 -1.92 29.11 -41.78
CA LYS A 716 -1.99 28.80 -43.23
C LYS A 716 -3.37 29.04 -43.84
N THR A 717 -4.35 29.50 -43.07
CA THR A 717 -5.78 29.55 -43.45
C THR A 717 -6.47 30.74 -42.74
N THR A 718 -7.79 30.80 -42.77
CA THR A 718 -8.62 31.76 -42.01
C THR A 718 -9.71 31.02 -41.24
N TRP A 719 -10.27 31.62 -40.20
CA TRP A 719 -11.33 30.98 -39.40
C TRP A 719 -12.54 30.56 -40.24
N ASP A 720 -13.09 31.44 -41.09
CA ASP A 720 -14.21 31.10 -42.00
C ASP A 720 -13.84 29.96 -42.97
N ALA A 721 -12.62 29.96 -43.52
CA ALA A 721 -12.17 28.87 -44.38
C ALA A 721 -12.02 27.53 -43.62
N SER A 722 -11.50 27.56 -42.39
CA SER A 722 -11.34 26.38 -41.53
C SER A 722 -12.66 25.85 -40.95
N GLU A 723 -13.69 26.69 -40.86
CA GLU A 723 -15.04 26.25 -40.48
C GLU A 723 -15.86 25.71 -41.66
N ARG A 724 -15.54 26.16 -42.88
CA ARG A 724 -16.24 25.72 -44.11
C ARG A 724 -15.57 24.50 -44.74
N ASN A 725 -14.26 24.49 -44.82
CA ASN A 725 -13.46 23.51 -45.57
C ASN A 725 -12.26 23.04 -44.73
N GLY A 726 -12.48 22.88 -43.43
CA GLY A 726 -11.49 22.41 -42.46
C GLY A 726 -11.16 20.93 -42.61
N SER A 727 -10.24 20.45 -41.77
CA SER A 727 -9.98 19.02 -41.68
C SER A 727 -11.19 18.30 -41.11
N ARG A 728 -11.48 17.12 -41.68
CA ARG A 728 -12.56 16.21 -41.25
C ARG A 728 -12.02 15.03 -40.44
N GLY A 729 -10.78 15.15 -39.97
CA GLY A 729 -10.08 14.12 -39.23
C GLY A 729 -9.45 14.61 -37.94
N ILE A 730 -9.19 13.65 -37.06
CA ILE A 730 -8.50 13.84 -35.80
C ILE A 730 -7.06 13.35 -35.95
N LEU A 731 -6.10 14.12 -35.43
CA LEU A 731 -4.73 13.64 -35.26
C LEU A 731 -4.70 12.68 -34.07
N VAL A 732 -3.95 11.58 -34.19
CA VAL A 732 -3.79 10.57 -33.13
C VAL A 732 -2.32 10.19 -32.98
N TRP A 733 -1.86 10.09 -31.73
CA TRP A 733 -0.64 9.41 -31.32
C TRP A 733 -0.93 8.42 -30.19
N GLU A 734 -0.06 7.43 -29.99
CA GLU A 734 -0.14 6.51 -28.85
C GLU A 734 1.20 6.34 -28.11
N SER A 735 1.11 6.04 -26.81
CA SER A 735 2.26 5.85 -25.92
C SER A 735 1.96 4.78 -24.87
N THR A 736 3.01 4.10 -24.37
CA THR A 736 2.96 3.18 -23.23
C THR A 736 3.74 3.68 -22.00
N ASP A 737 4.25 4.91 -22.04
CA ASP A 737 5.06 5.50 -20.96
C ASP A 737 4.86 7.02 -20.74
N LEU A 738 3.96 7.66 -21.51
CA LEU A 738 3.71 9.11 -21.59
C LEU A 738 4.89 9.96 -22.11
N ILE A 739 6.03 9.35 -22.42
CA ILE A 739 7.26 10.02 -22.87
C ILE A 739 7.41 9.82 -24.38
N ASN A 740 7.40 8.56 -24.82
CA ASN A 740 7.58 8.15 -26.19
C ASN A 740 6.21 8.04 -26.86
N TRP A 741 5.94 8.98 -27.77
CA TRP A 741 4.71 9.05 -28.54
C TRP A 741 4.98 8.59 -29.98
N THR A 742 4.17 7.64 -30.46
CA THR A 742 4.40 6.90 -31.71
C THR A 742 3.11 6.77 -32.53
N ASP A 743 3.21 6.17 -33.71
CA ASP A 743 2.11 5.89 -34.64
C ASP A 743 1.22 7.08 -34.97
N GLU A 744 1.84 8.23 -35.29
CA GLU A 744 1.17 9.43 -35.80
C GLU A 744 0.25 9.07 -36.98
N ARG A 745 -1.01 9.50 -36.90
CA ARG A 745 -2.00 9.30 -37.95
C ARG A 745 -3.07 10.39 -37.93
N LEU A 746 -3.58 10.73 -39.11
CA LEU A 746 -4.80 11.54 -39.27
C LEU A 746 -5.94 10.58 -39.65
N VAL A 747 -6.96 10.46 -38.79
CA VAL A 747 -8.12 9.59 -39.03
C VAL A 747 -9.32 10.44 -39.39
N THR A 748 -9.85 10.29 -40.61
CA THR A 748 -11.09 10.98 -41.03
C THR A 748 -12.28 10.34 -40.33
N VAL A 749 -13.09 11.17 -39.64
CA VAL A 749 -14.22 10.70 -38.82
C VAL A 749 -15.58 11.25 -39.26
N GLU A 750 -15.63 12.26 -40.14
CA GLU A 750 -16.86 12.81 -40.72
C GLU A 750 -16.85 12.81 -42.26
N ASP A 751 -18.03 12.80 -42.85
CA ASP A 751 -18.24 12.78 -44.31
C ASP A 751 -18.07 14.15 -44.98
N GLU A 752 -18.29 14.22 -46.30
CA GLU A 752 -18.04 15.42 -47.10
C GLU A 752 -18.98 16.59 -46.80
N THR A 753 -20.07 16.40 -46.05
CA THR A 753 -21.01 17.46 -45.65
C THR A 753 -20.53 18.25 -44.41
N ALA A 754 -19.55 17.72 -43.67
CA ALA A 754 -18.99 18.37 -42.50
C ALA A 754 -18.03 19.51 -42.88
N GLY A 755 -18.22 20.67 -42.26
CA GLY A 755 -17.33 21.82 -42.44
C GLY A 755 -15.97 21.68 -41.74
N MET A 756 -15.94 20.99 -40.59
CA MET A 756 -14.75 20.74 -39.77
C MET A 756 -14.96 19.65 -38.71
N VAL A 757 -13.87 19.16 -38.13
CA VAL A 757 -13.83 18.31 -36.92
C VAL A 757 -12.88 18.96 -35.91
N TRP A 758 -13.42 19.52 -34.82
CA TRP A 758 -12.69 20.32 -33.83
C TRP A 758 -12.86 19.81 -32.40
N ALA A 759 -11.86 20.09 -31.56
CA ALA A 759 -11.79 19.75 -30.13
C ALA A 759 -12.21 18.29 -29.84
N PRO A 760 -11.50 17.30 -30.40
CA PRO A 760 -11.80 15.91 -30.13
C PRO A 760 -11.33 15.49 -28.74
N GLU A 761 -12.18 14.78 -28.00
CA GLU A 761 -11.79 14.02 -26.81
C GLU A 761 -12.38 12.60 -26.88
N ALA A 762 -12.00 11.74 -25.92
CA ALA A 762 -12.65 10.44 -25.76
C ALA A 762 -12.70 9.96 -24.31
N ILE A 763 -13.74 9.20 -24.00
CA ILE A 763 -13.94 8.53 -22.70
C ILE A 763 -14.19 7.02 -22.92
N TRP A 764 -13.67 6.18 -22.03
CA TRP A 764 -13.94 4.74 -22.07
C TRP A 764 -15.36 4.43 -21.59
N ASP A 765 -16.18 3.83 -22.47
CA ASP A 765 -17.49 3.30 -22.13
C ASP A 765 -17.38 1.81 -21.79
N ALA A 766 -17.37 1.51 -20.49
CA ALA A 766 -17.27 0.14 -19.99
C ALA A 766 -18.47 -0.75 -20.40
N SER A 767 -19.63 -0.18 -20.73
CA SER A 767 -20.80 -0.95 -21.19
C SER A 767 -20.67 -1.44 -22.63
N LYS A 768 -19.84 -0.74 -23.44
CA LYS A 768 -19.53 -1.09 -24.83
C LYS A 768 -18.20 -1.80 -24.99
N GLY A 769 -17.27 -1.61 -24.05
CA GLY A 769 -15.88 -2.04 -24.21
C GLY A 769 -15.16 -1.24 -25.30
N GLN A 770 -15.50 0.04 -25.45
CA GLN A 770 -15.02 0.93 -26.51
C GLN A 770 -14.87 2.37 -25.98
N TYR A 771 -14.04 3.17 -26.64
CA TYR A 771 -13.95 4.61 -26.41
C TYR A 771 -15.09 5.32 -27.14
N LEU A 772 -15.90 6.07 -26.41
CA LEU A 772 -16.78 7.10 -26.95
C LEU A 772 -15.91 8.31 -27.28
N THR A 773 -15.59 8.51 -28.56
CA THR A 773 -14.85 9.67 -29.06
C THR A 773 -15.83 10.70 -29.56
N TYR A 774 -15.65 11.98 -29.22
CA TYR A 774 -16.58 13.06 -29.55
C TYR A 774 -15.86 14.34 -29.94
N TRP A 775 -16.50 15.16 -30.77
CA TRP A 775 -15.93 16.39 -31.37
C TRP A 775 -17.04 17.38 -31.77
N ALA A 776 -16.67 18.64 -32.00
CA ALA A 776 -17.57 19.66 -32.55
C ALA A 776 -17.54 19.66 -34.09
N SER A 777 -18.71 19.81 -34.73
CA SER A 777 -18.85 19.95 -36.18
C SER A 777 -20.12 20.70 -36.58
N LYS A 778 -20.15 21.24 -37.80
CA LYS A 778 -21.35 21.78 -38.46
C LYS A 778 -21.45 21.26 -39.90
N PHE A 779 -22.66 21.21 -40.42
CA PHE A 779 -22.97 20.50 -41.66
C PHE A 779 -23.62 21.41 -42.71
N TYR A 780 -23.31 21.15 -43.98
CA TYR A 780 -23.93 21.79 -45.13
C TYR A 780 -24.94 20.84 -45.79
N ASP A 781 -25.83 21.38 -46.63
CA ASP A 781 -26.72 20.54 -47.43
C ASP A 781 -25.89 19.66 -48.37
N THR A 782 -26.29 18.40 -48.55
CA THR A 782 -25.63 17.44 -49.48
C THR A 782 -25.47 17.93 -50.91
N SER A 783 -26.24 18.94 -51.34
CA SER A 783 -26.13 19.60 -52.64
C SER A 783 -25.13 20.77 -52.70
N ASP A 784 -24.77 21.37 -51.56
CA ASP A 784 -23.74 22.42 -51.46
C ASP A 784 -22.36 21.80 -51.22
N THR A 785 -21.85 21.06 -52.20
CA THR A 785 -20.49 20.49 -52.18
C THR A 785 -19.36 21.54 -52.18
N SER A 786 -19.69 22.83 -52.03
CA SER A 786 -18.77 23.96 -51.97
C SER A 786 -18.74 24.66 -50.61
N HIS A 787 -19.63 24.27 -49.70
CA HIS A 787 -19.81 24.87 -48.37
C HIS A 787 -19.94 26.41 -48.41
N SER A 788 -20.59 26.91 -49.46
CA SER A 788 -20.74 28.34 -49.75
C SER A 788 -22.01 28.96 -49.14
N GLY A 789 -23.01 28.13 -48.85
CA GLY A 789 -24.27 28.51 -48.24
C GLY A 789 -24.23 28.63 -46.72
N SER A 790 -25.41 28.45 -46.12
CA SER A 790 -25.61 28.40 -44.67
C SER A 790 -25.38 26.98 -44.16
N ALA A 791 -24.57 26.84 -43.12
CA ALA A 791 -24.43 25.59 -42.37
C ALA A 791 -25.58 25.41 -41.36
N SER A 792 -25.66 24.22 -40.76
CA SER A 792 -26.29 24.02 -39.46
C SER A 792 -25.59 24.84 -38.37
N ASN A 793 -26.20 24.91 -37.20
CA ASN A 793 -25.48 25.20 -35.96
C ASN A 793 -24.33 24.19 -35.73
N ILE A 794 -23.32 24.60 -34.97
CA ILE A 794 -22.27 23.68 -34.49
C ILE A 794 -22.87 22.79 -33.40
N LYS A 795 -22.63 21.49 -33.49
CA LYS A 795 -23.15 20.47 -32.59
C LYS A 795 -22.07 19.45 -32.23
N ILE A 796 -22.25 18.75 -31.12
CA ILE A 796 -21.33 17.69 -30.71
C ILE A 796 -21.73 16.39 -31.37
N ARG A 797 -20.74 15.75 -31.99
CA ARG A 797 -20.80 14.50 -32.73
C ARG A 797 -20.00 13.44 -31.98
N TYR A 798 -20.29 12.17 -32.21
CA TYR A 798 -19.55 11.07 -31.60
C TYR A 798 -19.42 9.85 -32.53
N ALA A 799 -18.39 9.05 -32.29
CA ALA A 799 -18.28 7.69 -32.78
C ALA A 799 -17.56 6.80 -31.75
N TYR A 800 -17.84 5.50 -31.78
CA TYR A 800 -17.13 4.52 -30.98
C TYR A 800 -15.90 3.97 -31.71
N THR A 801 -14.79 3.80 -30.99
CA THR A 801 -13.57 3.12 -31.46
C THR A 801 -13.01 2.19 -30.38
N SER A 802 -12.21 1.21 -30.76
CA SER A 802 -11.40 0.39 -29.82
C SER A 802 -9.89 0.60 -29.98
N ASP A 803 -9.45 1.35 -30.99
CA ASP A 803 -8.04 1.42 -31.41
C ASP A 803 -7.58 2.80 -31.92
N PHE A 804 -8.50 3.78 -31.99
CA PHE A 804 -8.29 5.09 -32.64
C PHE A 804 -7.73 4.96 -34.07
N LYS A 805 -8.19 3.94 -34.81
CA LYS A 805 -7.90 3.70 -36.24
C LYS A 805 -9.19 3.43 -37.00
N SER A 806 -10.09 2.64 -36.40
CA SER A 806 -11.41 2.31 -36.93
C SER A 806 -12.49 2.93 -36.04
N PHE A 807 -13.42 3.67 -36.66
CA PHE A 807 -14.54 4.32 -35.98
C PHE A 807 -15.88 3.79 -36.49
N SER A 808 -16.91 3.78 -35.64
CA SER A 808 -18.28 3.63 -36.10
C SER A 808 -18.69 4.81 -37.00
N THR A 809 -19.80 4.67 -37.74
CA THR A 809 -20.45 5.82 -38.36
C THR A 809 -20.72 6.90 -37.30
N PRO A 810 -20.45 8.19 -37.56
CA PRO A 810 -20.65 9.24 -36.59
C PRO A 810 -22.12 9.61 -36.40
N GLU A 811 -22.51 9.81 -35.15
CA GLU A 811 -23.86 10.16 -34.71
C GLU A 811 -23.85 11.51 -33.96
N THR A 812 -25.03 12.10 -33.76
CA THR A 812 -25.15 13.36 -33.01
C THR A 812 -25.28 13.06 -31.53
N TYR A 813 -24.38 13.62 -30.71
CA TYR A 813 -24.42 13.48 -29.25
C TYR A 813 -25.25 14.58 -28.59
N ILE A 814 -25.00 15.84 -28.98
CA ILE A 814 -25.63 17.03 -28.39
C ILE A 814 -25.93 18.02 -29.50
N ASP A 815 -27.19 18.43 -29.62
CA ASP A 815 -27.65 19.42 -30.57
C ASP A 815 -28.66 20.37 -29.92
N TYR A 816 -28.23 21.59 -29.64
CA TYR A 816 -29.03 22.64 -28.99
C TYR A 816 -29.48 23.71 -29.98
N ALA A 817 -29.71 23.33 -31.25
CA ALA A 817 -30.14 24.23 -32.32
C ALA A 817 -31.26 25.20 -31.87
N PRO A 818 -31.12 26.52 -32.11
CA PRO A 818 -30.14 27.16 -32.99
C PRO A 818 -28.78 27.46 -32.35
N THR A 819 -28.54 27.12 -31.08
CA THR A 819 -27.27 27.40 -30.38
C THR A 819 -26.11 26.58 -30.95
N ASP A 820 -24.98 27.24 -31.13
CA ASP A 820 -23.69 26.64 -31.48
C ASP A 820 -23.00 26.12 -30.22
N ILE A 821 -22.67 24.83 -30.18
CA ILE A 821 -22.04 24.17 -29.04
C ILE A 821 -20.70 23.57 -29.46
N ILE A 822 -19.64 23.92 -28.71
CA ILE A 822 -18.27 23.44 -28.92
C ILE A 822 -17.61 23.06 -27.59
N ASP A 823 -16.38 22.54 -27.68
CA ASP A 823 -15.47 22.24 -26.56
C ASP A 823 -16.17 21.47 -25.42
N LEU A 824 -16.64 20.26 -25.73
CA LEU A 824 -17.15 19.34 -24.72
C LEU A 824 -15.97 18.71 -23.95
N THR A 825 -16.03 18.69 -22.63
CA THR A 825 -15.27 17.76 -21.79
C THR A 825 -16.22 17.01 -20.85
N ILE A 826 -15.98 15.71 -20.60
CA ILE A 826 -16.79 14.88 -19.71
C ILE A 826 -15.97 14.46 -18.48
N LEU A 827 -16.49 14.78 -17.29
CA LEU A 827 -15.89 14.42 -16.01
C LEU A 827 -16.74 13.35 -15.29
N PRO A 828 -16.29 12.09 -15.22
CA PRO A 828 -16.95 11.03 -14.46
C PRO A 828 -16.98 11.35 -12.97
N TYR A 829 -18.09 11.05 -12.29
CA TYR A 829 -18.20 11.31 -10.86
C TYR A 829 -17.44 10.24 -10.04
N PRO A 830 -16.71 10.60 -8.97
CA PRO A 830 -15.95 9.62 -8.19
C PRO A 830 -16.89 8.60 -7.55
N ASN A 831 -16.57 7.32 -7.71
CA ASN A 831 -17.34 6.18 -7.18
C ASN A 831 -18.77 6.02 -7.76
N SER A 832 -19.05 6.55 -8.96
CA SER A 832 -20.27 6.23 -9.72
C SER A 832 -19.95 5.71 -11.12
N THR A 833 -20.74 4.75 -11.59
CA THR A 833 -20.69 4.23 -12.98
C THR A 833 -21.57 5.02 -13.93
N ASP A 834 -22.59 5.71 -13.41
CA ASP A 834 -23.68 6.32 -14.18
C ASP A 834 -23.83 7.83 -13.95
N THR A 835 -23.02 8.40 -13.05
CA THR A 835 -23.00 9.84 -12.79
C THR A 835 -21.84 10.50 -13.51
N PHE A 836 -22.16 11.53 -14.30
CA PHE A 836 -21.21 12.30 -15.09
C PHE A 836 -21.56 13.78 -15.01
N LEU A 837 -20.52 14.62 -14.96
CA LEU A 837 -20.62 16.03 -15.32
C LEU A 837 -20.12 16.20 -16.74
N ARG A 838 -20.65 17.20 -17.45
CA ARG A 838 -20.09 17.64 -18.72
C ARG A 838 -20.04 19.16 -18.79
N PHE A 839 -18.93 19.67 -19.28
CA PHE A 839 -18.71 21.09 -19.46
C PHE A 839 -18.67 21.39 -20.95
N LEU A 840 -19.36 22.44 -21.37
CA LEU A 840 -19.49 22.82 -22.78
C LEU A 840 -19.36 24.33 -22.93
N LYS A 841 -18.95 24.76 -24.12
CA LYS A 841 -19.06 26.14 -24.55
C LYS A 841 -20.31 26.36 -25.40
N ASP A 842 -21.13 27.32 -24.97
CA ASP A 842 -22.09 28.03 -25.81
C ASP A 842 -21.32 29.06 -26.64
N GLU A 843 -21.11 28.76 -27.93
CA GLU A 843 -20.40 29.62 -28.87
C GLU A 843 -21.30 30.75 -29.41
N THR A 844 -22.61 30.68 -29.20
CA THR A 844 -23.54 31.78 -29.53
C THR A 844 -23.49 32.88 -28.45
N LEU A 845 -23.51 32.50 -27.17
CA LEU A 845 -23.45 33.39 -26.00
C LEU A 845 -22.03 33.63 -25.46
N LYS A 846 -21.02 32.92 -25.99
CA LYS A 846 -19.62 32.94 -25.57
C LYS A 846 -19.46 32.64 -24.08
N ASN A 847 -20.05 31.56 -23.58
CA ASN A 847 -19.91 31.15 -22.18
C ASN A 847 -19.71 29.63 -22.01
N VAL A 848 -19.02 29.25 -20.94
CA VAL A 848 -18.85 27.86 -20.49
C VAL A 848 -19.90 27.57 -19.42
N PHE A 849 -20.54 26.41 -19.50
CA PHE A 849 -21.54 25.93 -18.56
C PHE A 849 -21.35 24.45 -18.24
N VAL A 850 -21.95 23.99 -17.14
CA VAL A 850 -21.98 22.58 -16.74
C VAL A 850 -23.40 22.00 -16.81
N GLU A 851 -23.47 20.73 -17.15
CA GLU A 851 -24.64 19.87 -17.02
C GLU A 851 -24.25 18.58 -16.28
N TYR A 852 -25.23 17.95 -15.62
CA TYR A 852 -25.02 16.65 -14.97
C TYR A 852 -26.03 15.61 -15.43
N SER A 853 -25.62 14.34 -15.41
CA SER A 853 -26.49 13.17 -15.53
C SER A 853 -26.20 12.19 -14.40
N THR A 854 -27.22 11.46 -13.95
CA THR A 854 -27.12 10.31 -13.03
C THR A 854 -27.63 9.02 -13.71
N THR A 855 -27.63 8.98 -15.04
CA THR A 855 -28.27 7.94 -15.86
C THR A 855 -27.40 7.50 -17.04
N GLY A 856 -26.08 7.66 -16.92
CA GLY A 856 -25.10 7.30 -17.93
C GLY A 856 -24.79 8.39 -18.95
N LEU A 857 -23.83 8.12 -19.84
CA LEU A 857 -23.37 9.05 -20.88
C LEU A 857 -24.50 9.48 -21.84
N PHE A 858 -25.38 8.55 -22.20
CA PHE A 858 -26.57 8.79 -23.04
C PHE A 858 -27.85 8.99 -22.20
N GLY A 859 -27.68 9.35 -20.93
CA GLY A 859 -28.76 9.57 -19.98
C GLY A 859 -29.49 10.90 -20.15
N THR A 860 -30.38 11.20 -19.21
CA THR A 860 -30.98 12.54 -19.10
C THR A 860 -29.96 13.50 -18.51
N TRP A 861 -29.64 14.57 -19.25
CA TRP A 861 -28.74 15.63 -18.82
C TRP A 861 -29.55 16.85 -18.35
N THR A 862 -29.11 17.48 -17.27
CA THR A 862 -29.75 18.66 -16.67
C THR A 862 -28.74 19.80 -16.55
N ARG A 863 -29.10 21.01 -17.01
CA ARG A 863 -28.35 22.26 -16.80
C ARG A 863 -28.84 22.94 -15.52
N PRO A 864 -28.08 22.93 -14.41
CA PRO A 864 -28.45 23.59 -13.16
C PRO A 864 -28.64 25.09 -13.38
N GLY A 865 -29.81 25.63 -13.00
CA GLY A 865 -30.17 27.03 -13.22
C GLY A 865 -30.88 27.35 -14.54
N GLY A 866 -31.04 26.36 -15.44
CA GLY A 866 -31.74 26.53 -16.72
C GLY A 866 -30.83 26.90 -17.90
N SER A 867 -31.44 27.18 -19.06
CA SER A 867 -30.75 27.39 -20.34
C SER A 867 -29.71 28.52 -20.32
N ASP A 868 -29.93 29.52 -19.48
CA ASP A 868 -29.15 30.76 -19.50
C ASP A 868 -28.06 30.77 -18.40
N ALA A 869 -27.98 29.71 -17.59
CA ALA A 869 -27.05 29.61 -16.46
C ALA A 869 -25.66 29.15 -16.92
N TYR A 870 -24.61 29.89 -16.58
CA TYR A 870 -23.24 29.64 -17.02
C TYR A 870 -22.23 29.84 -15.89
N ILE A 871 -21.06 29.21 -16.01
CA ILE A 871 -19.94 29.31 -15.07
C ILE A 871 -19.12 30.57 -15.33
N ARG A 872 -18.67 30.74 -16.58
CA ARG A 872 -17.87 31.91 -16.99
C ARG A 872 -18.15 32.29 -18.44
N SER A 873 -18.16 33.59 -18.70
CA SER A 873 -18.31 34.18 -20.03
C SER A 873 -16.97 34.65 -20.61
N GLN A 874 -16.91 34.79 -21.94
CA GLN A 874 -15.71 35.08 -22.74
C GLN A 874 -14.59 34.03 -22.61
N THR A 875 -14.95 32.77 -22.36
CA THR A 875 -13.99 31.67 -22.20
C THR A 875 -14.37 30.45 -23.03
N GLU A 876 -13.40 29.56 -23.26
CA GLU A 876 -13.53 28.34 -24.06
C GLU A 876 -12.69 27.17 -23.54
N GLY A 877 -12.70 26.05 -24.25
CA GLY A 877 -11.86 24.89 -23.94
C GLY A 877 -11.88 24.42 -22.49
N PRO A 878 -13.03 24.07 -21.89
CA PRO A 878 -13.09 23.61 -20.51
C PRO A 878 -12.28 22.33 -20.31
N ALA A 879 -11.35 22.31 -19.37
CA ALA A 879 -10.65 21.10 -18.93
C ALA A 879 -10.93 20.85 -17.45
N ALA A 880 -11.70 19.80 -17.15
CA ALA A 880 -12.23 19.51 -15.82
C ALA A 880 -11.60 18.27 -15.19
N TYR A 881 -11.28 18.32 -13.90
CA TYR A 881 -10.63 17.23 -13.17
C TYR A 881 -10.91 17.33 -11.66
N TRP A 882 -10.82 16.21 -10.95
CA TRP A 882 -10.99 16.18 -9.49
C TRP A 882 -9.71 16.60 -8.77
N ASP A 883 -9.84 17.23 -7.60
CA ASP A 883 -8.70 17.49 -6.73
C ASP A 883 -8.16 16.19 -6.13
N ASN A 884 -6.83 16.02 -6.14
CA ASN A 884 -6.16 14.81 -5.63
C ASN A 884 -6.05 14.79 -4.09
N THR A 885 -6.54 15.82 -3.39
CA THR A 885 -6.39 16.01 -1.95
C THR A 885 -7.69 16.41 -1.24
N VAL A 886 -8.61 17.12 -1.92
CA VAL A 886 -9.90 17.57 -1.39
C VAL A 886 -11.01 16.74 -2.04
N ALA A 887 -11.51 15.74 -1.32
CA ALA A 887 -12.53 14.82 -1.84
C ALA A 887 -13.84 15.56 -2.19
N GLY A 888 -14.25 15.45 -3.47
CA GLY A 888 -15.45 16.10 -4.00
C GLY A 888 -15.25 17.53 -4.50
N GLU A 889 -14.03 18.08 -4.40
CA GLU A 889 -13.67 19.32 -5.08
C GLU A 889 -13.22 19.02 -6.51
N ALA A 890 -13.72 19.80 -7.47
CA ALA A 890 -13.27 19.75 -8.85
C ALA A 890 -12.64 21.09 -9.26
N HIS A 891 -11.66 20.98 -10.15
CA HIS A 891 -11.02 22.08 -10.83
C HIS A 891 -11.46 22.12 -12.29
N LEU A 892 -11.54 23.32 -12.83
CA LEU A 892 -11.94 23.59 -14.21
C LEU A 892 -11.05 24.69 -14.78
N LEU A 893 -10.24 24.37 -15.77
CA LEU A 893 -9.52 25.37 -16.55
C LEU A 893 -10.43 25.87 -17.66
N VAL A 894 -10.57 27.19 -17.83
CA VAL A 894 -11.28 27.78 -18.97
C VAL A 894 -10.40 28.79 -19.71
N ASP A 895 -10.19 28.60 -21.01
CA ASP A 895 -9.28 29.39 -21.83
C ASP A 895 -9.90 30.76 -22.16
N TYR A 896 -9.26 31.84 -21.72
CA TYR A 896 -9.67 33.19 -22.10
C TYR A 896 -9.12 33.53 -23.49
N TYR A 897 -9.86 33.13 -24.53
CA TYR A 897 -9.48 33.22 -25.94
C TYR A 897 -9.07 34.62 -26.42
N GLY A 898 -9.54 35.67 -25.75
CA GLY A 898 -9.17 37.07 -26.02
C GLY A 898 -7.94 37.61 -25.28
N GLY A 899 -7.28 36.84 -24.40
CA GLY A 899 -6.23 37.37 -23.51
C GLY A 899 -5.27 36.32 -22.94
N SER A 900 -5.22 36.17 -21.61
CA SER A 900 -4.10 35.55 -20.87
C SER A 900 -3.89 34.05 -21.01
N GLY A 901 -4.78 33.32 -21.69
CA GLY A 901 -4.81 31.85 -21.66
C GLY A 901 -5.75 31.32 -20.58
N TYR A 902 -5.48 30.12 -20.10
CA TYR A 902 -6.27 29.45 -19.07
C TYR A 902 -6.48 30.28 -17.79
N GLN A 903 -7.74 30.29 -17.32
CA GLN A 903 -8.15 30.76 -15.99
C GLN A 903 -8.59 29.53 -15.17
N PRO A 904 -7.86 29.12 -14.12
CA PRO A 904 -8.27 28.01 -13.27
C PRO A 904 -9.40 28.43 -12.32
N LEU A 905 -10.39 27.55 -12.19
CA LEU A 905 -11.53 27.67 -11.29
C LEU A 905 -11.63 26.42 -10.40
N GLU A 906 -12.18 26.58 -9.20
CA GLU A 906 -12.41 25.49 -8.24
C GLU A 906 -13.86 25.50 -7.71
N SER A 907 -14.39 24.31 -7.40
CA SER A 907 -15.71 24.14 -6.79
C SER A 907 -15.86 22.86 -5.98
N THR A 908 -16.44 22.97 -4.79
CA THR A 908 -16.96 21.85 -3.97
C THR A 908 -18.43 21.52 -4.24
N SER A 909 -19.03 22.14 -5.27
CA SER A 909 -20.35 21.78 -5.82
C SER A 909 -20.32 21.95 -7.33
N PRO A 910 -19.52 21.13 -8.04
CA PRO A 910 -19.23 21.31 -9.47
C PRO A 910 -20.42 20.97 -10.37
N ASP A 911 -21.47 20.37 -9.81
CA ASP A 911 -22.80 20.18 -10.41
C ASP A 911 -23.67 21.46 -10.37
N SER A 912 -23.05 22.64 -10.28
CA SER A 912 -23.72 23.95 -10.29
C SER A 912 -23.03 24.94 -11.22
N ASN A 913 -23.81 25.73 -11.96
CA ASN A 913 -23.29 26.83 -12.76
C ASN A 913 -22.88 28.06 -11.93
N SER A 914 -23.33 28.20 -10.67
CA SER A 914 -23.08 29.41 -9.86
C SER A 914 -21.93 29.31 -8.85
N ASN A 915 -21.40 28.11 -8.60
CA ASN A 915 -20.58 27.83 -7.41
C ASN A 915 -19.08 27.66 -7.73
N TRP A 916 -18.57 28.40 -8.71
CA TRP A 916 -17.16 28.34 -9.15
C TRP A 916 -16.40 29.60 -8.75
N SER A 917 -15.30 29.43 -8.03
CA SER A 917 -14.38 30.51 -7.63
C SER A 917 -13.10 30.49 -8.45
N ASN A 918 -12.42 31.64 -8.57
CA ASN A 918 -11.07 31.70 -9.14
C ASN A 918 -10.09 30.97 -8.22
N SER A 919 -9.34 30.01 -8.76
CA SER A 919 -8.22 29.40 -8.07
C SER A 919 -7.01 30.33 -8.00
N SER A 920 -6.05 29.98 -7.13
CA SER A 920 -4.76 30.69 -7.08
C SER A 920 -3.93 30.47 -8.34
N THR A 921 -3.57 31.56 -9.03
CA THR A 921 -2.70 31.51 -10.21
C THR A 921 -1.21 31.69 -9.87
N ALA A 922 -0.83 31.69 -8.58
CA ALA A 922 0.53 32.05 -8.14
C ALA A 922 1.63 31.14 -8.72
N ASN A 923 1.33 29.84 -8.89
CA ASN A 923 2.24 28.83 -9.45
C ASN A 923 1.71 28.23 -10.77
N PHE A 924 0.66 28.81 -11.36
CA PHE A 924 0.07 28.30 -12.59
C PHE A 924 0.82 28.86 -13.83
N PRO A 925 1.22 28.03 -14.82
CA PRO A 925 1.95 28.52 -15.98
C PRO A 925 1.16 29.51 -16.83
N THR A 926 1.86 30.51 -17.38
CA THR A 926 1.27 31.50 -18.29
C THR A 926 1.34 31.03 -19.73
N GLY A 927 0.37 31.44 -20.56
CA GLY A 927 0.35 31.14 -21.99
C GLY A 927 -0.19 29.74 -22.36
N LEU A 928 -0.65 28.94 -21.39
CA LEU A 928 -1.39 27.72 -21.67
C LEU A 928 -2.74 28.03 -22.34
N ARG A 929 -3.13 27.17 -23.28
CA ARG A 929 -4.35 27.23 -24.09
C ARG A 929 -5.04 25.87 -24.08
N HIS A 930 -6.24 25.81 -24.65
CA HIS A 930 -7.09 24.62 -24.77
C HIS A 930 -6.32 23.30 -24.96
N GLY A 931 -6.61 22.34 -24.07
CA GLY A 931 -6.09 20.98 -23.98
C GLY A 931 -6.53 20.32 -22.67
N SER A 932 -6.24 19.04 -22.46
CA SER A 932 -6.75 18.27 -21.29
C SER A 932 -5.81 18.22 -20.06
N VAL A 933 -6.34 17.85 -18.89
CA VAL A 933 -5.55 17.48 -17.69
C VAL A 933 -5.67 15.98 -17.42
N LEU A 934 -4.52 15.28 -17.33
CA LEU A 934 -4.45 13.86 -16.96
C LEU A 934 -3.88 13.72 -15.52
N PRO A 935 -4.57 13.09 -14.57
CA PRO A 935 -3.97 12.74 -13.28
C PRO A 935 -2.91 11.64 -13.48
N ILE A 936 -1.69 11.92 -13.03
CA ILE A 936 -0.54 10.99 -13.10
C ILE A 936 -0.01 10.66 -11.71
N ASN A 937 0.54 9.46 -11.54
CA ASN A 937 1.19 9.05 -10.29
C ASN A 937 2.65 9.56 -10.22
N ALA A 938 3.25 9.47 -9.03
CA ALA A 938 4.62 9.91 -8.79
C ALA A 938 5.69 9.23 -9.67
N THR A 939 5.42 8.01 -10.17
CA THR A 939 6.33 7.29 -11.08
C THR A 939 6.38 7.99 -12.44
N PHE A 940 5.21 8.29 -13.02
CA PHE A 940 5.12 9.03 -14.28
C PHE A 940 5.62 10.47 -14.14
N MET A 941 5.28 11.16 -13.04
CA MET A 941 5.80 12.51 -12.77
C MET A 941 7.34 12.54 -12.74
N SER A 942 7.96 11.58 -12.03
CA SER A 942 9.41 11.44 -11.99
C SER A 942 10.02 11.11 -13.37
N ALA A 943 9.41 10.17 -14.09
CA ALA A 943 9.89 9.75 -15.41
C ALA A 943 9.79 10.88 -16.46
N LEU A 944 8.68 11.61 -16.50
CA LEU A 944 8.51 12.80 -17.35
C LEU A 944 9.50 13.90 -16.98
N GLY A 945 9.72 14.14 -15.68
CA GLY A 945 10.71 15.09 -15.18
C GLY A 945 12.14 14.75 -15.63
N VAL A 946 12.51 13.47 -15.64
CA VAL A 946 13.85 13.02 -16.13
C VAL A 946 13.95 13.05 -17.66
N ALA A 947 12.88 12.74 -18.38
CA ALA A 947 12.90 12.70 -19.84
C ALA A 947 12.95 14.10 -20.49
N TRP A 948 12.40 15.12 -19.82
CA TRP A 948 12.14 16.43 -20.41
C TRP A 948 12.67 17.62 -19.58
N THR A 949 13.74 17.42 -18.80
CA THR A 949 14.43 18.48 -18.03
C THR A 949 15.36 19.35 -18.86
#